data_AF-A0A1G4M8W6-F1
#
_entry.id   AF-A0A1G4M8W6-F1
#
_cell.length_a   1.000
_cell.length_b   1.000
_cell.length_c   1.000
_cell.angle_alpha   90.00
_cell.angle_beta   90.00
_cell.angle_gamma   90.00
#
_symmetry.space_group_name_H-M   'P 1'
#
loop_
_entity.id
_entity.type
_entity.pdbx_description
1 polymer ?
#
loop_
_entity_poly.entity_id
_entity_poly.type
_entity_poly.pdbx_seq_one_letter_code
_entity_poly.pdbx_strand_id
1 'polypeptide(L)'
;MKLARGPYRPYISQNVLSQLLTERISKVDYFFASMLFLSFLVRQYLKFDELLGPSDSESDILKALDHYKRNEFFLSTSPPLGIQFLYALSNVCGGVSIKLLRRVSVSTGSLTISLIYLSLRKSKVSRIISLAISFMFSHLPLFEDEARSASLNILEMMFLSLTLFAWFSFEQAQSFTKGWLSKLIILGLSIGFLISTKTIGFITWLWIIILCLKQMWDIIGDLRFSNKEILYHGFLRFIALILMPLMIFTSSYYHHISISCNHSQVFSSFMSPYFKANLLPESLPPPDIVYYGSSVLIRHQKSLAGYLHSHNYTYRGGSQEQQVTLYDYANDADNEWIIEPENEDKASVNGTLREPIPVKNKEFIKLRHRVSGKLLRSSNAKPPVSEQDYDKEVACTGDSEYKGNADELWRIKFIRGKTGYRESLSPVIIEFQLENKGQGCTLLSHDLRLPDWGFEQQEVLCVDPPTLERTLFYVERSNLYSKPGAFLRYPREWSVIRFAKLFVEYLLKQIKYDYYVKNYKQTGDVPVERWIWFTHTTNFENMLWLSPLLCSLFFVLVVLHDLTTWNPWSPSNEVISCNKYLYKENCMKSFLGWLLHYHIFTKSKHENLYLVQYLPSYLLSLFLAAHSLNFLWCHGRFSALISASILCFMLCVCMLRL
;
A
#
# COMPACT_ATOMS: atom_id res chain seq x y z
N MET A 1 -18.72 -3.98 40.60
CA MET A 1 -19.82 -4.10 39.62
C MET A 1 -20.49 -5.44 39.85
N LYS A 2 -21.81 -5.45 40.12
CA LYS A 2 -22.58 -6.69 40.29
C LYS A 2 -22.99 -7.21 38.90
N LEU A 3 -22.76 -8.49 38.64
CA LEU A 3 -23.13 -9.12 37.37
C LEU A 3 -24.64 -9.41 37.32
N ALA A 4 -25.20 -9.42 36.11
CA ALA A 4 -26.56 -9.89 35.90
C ALA A 4 -26.58 -11.43 35.95
N ARG A 5 -27.69 -12.02 36.38
CA ARG A 5 -27.85 -13.49 36.48
C ARG A 5 -28.54 -14.02 35.24
N GLY A 6 -27.85 -14.88 34.49
CA GLY A 6 -28.43 -15.71 33.44
C GLY A 6 -28.85 -17.08 33.97
N PRO A 7 -29.46 -17.93 33.12
CA PRO A 7 -29.92 -19.26 33.53
C PRO A 7 -28.78 -20.23 33.85
N TYR A 8 -27.61 -20.07 33.21
CA TYR A 8 -26.46 -20.97 33.38
C TYR A 8 -25.24 -20.32 34.05
N ARG A 9 -25.05 -19.01 33.88
CA ARG A 9 -23.90 -18.26 34.40
C ARG A 9 -24.23 -16.77 34.55
N PRO A 10 -23.50 -16.03 35.39
CA PRO A 10 -23.60 -14.57 35.41
C PRO A 10 -23.03 -13.97 34.11
N TYR A 11 -23.55 -12.81 33.72
CA TYR A 11 -23.11 -12.09 32.52
C TYR A 11 -22.98 -10.58 32.78
N ILE A 12 -22.15 -9.93 31.96
CA ILE A 12 -21.94 -8.49 31.99
C ILE A 12 -23.00 -7.85 31.09
N SER A 13 -23.90 -7.05 31.67
CA SER A 13 -24.87 -6.31 30.87
C SER A 13 -24.22 -5.07 30.22
N GLN A 14 -24.47 -4.85 28.93
CA GLN A 14 -23.87 -3.75 28.17
C GLN A 14 -24.28 -2.38 28.71
N ASN A 15 -25.49 -2.23 29.25
CA ASN A 15 -25.95 -0.97 29.86
C ASN A 15 -25.13 -0.57 31.09
N VAL A 16 -24.68 -1.55 31.88
CA VAL A 16 -23.80 -1.27 33.03
C VAL A 16 -22.39 -0.93 32.53
N LEU A 17 -21.92 -1.59 31.47
CA LEU A 17 -20.64 -1.27 30.85
C LEU A 17 -20.63 0.15 30.26
N SER A 18 -21.67 0.55 29.53
CA SER A 18 -21.77 1.90 28.95
C SER A 18 -21.85 2.98 30.03
N GLN A 19 -22.63 2.77 31.09
CA GLN A 19 -22.65 3.68 32.26
C GLN A 19 -21.28 3.76 32.94
N LEU A 20 -20.60 2.63 33.11
CA LEU A 20 -19.24 2.58 33.67
C LEU A 20 -18.18 3.14 32.75
N LEU A 21 -18.40 3.20 31.45
CA LEU A 21 -17.50 3.83 30.48
C LEU A 21 -17.84 5.30 30.25
N THR A 22 -19.04 5.75 30.58
CA THR A 22 -19.48 7.13 30.32
C THR A 22 -18.56 8.10 31.05
N GLU A 23 -17.82 8.90 30.30
CA GLU A 23 -17.06 10.04 30.78
C GLU A 23 -17.43 11.27 29.96
N ARG A 24 -17.98 12.27 30.63
CA ARG A 24 -18.28 13.55 30.01
C ARG A 24 -16.99 14.36 29.96
N ILE A 25 -16.55 14.68 28.74
CA ILE A 25 -15.45 15.62 28.52
C ILE A 25 -15.93 16.98 29.02
N SER A 26 -15.23 17.52 30.02
CA SER A 26 -15.51 18.83 30.60
C SER A 26 -14.93 19.95 29.73
N LYS A 27 -15.41 21.19 29.91
CA LYS A 27 -14.84 22.37 29.21
C LYS A 27 -13.33 22.52 29.48
N VAL A 28 -12.88 22.13 30.67
CA VAL A 28 -11.46 22.12 31.07
C VAL A 28 -10.65 21.16 30.20
N ASP A 29 -11.24 20.04 29.79
CA ASP A 29 -10.53 19.07 28.97
C ASP A 29 -10.33 19.59 27.54
N TYR A 30 -11.34 20.28 26.98
CA TYR A 30 -11.17 20.98 25.71
C TYR A 30 -10.15 22.12 25.80
N PHE A 31 -10.11 22.84 26.92
CA PHE A 31 -9.09 23.86 27.17
C PHE A 31 -7.67 23.26 27.15
N PHE A 32 -7.45 22.15 27.87
CA PHE A 32 -6.16 21.46 27.86
C PHE A 32 -5.78 20.91 26.48
N ALA A 33 -6.73 20.34 25.74
CA ALA A 33 -6.51 19.91 24.36
C ALA A 33 -6.07 21.08 23.47
N SER A 34 -6.76 22.23 23.58
CA SER A 34 -6.42 23.45 22.84
C SER A 34 -5.06 24.02 23.24
N MET A 35 -4.67 23.91 24.50
CA MET A 35 -3.35 24.32 24.98
C MET A 35 -2.24 23.43 24.40
N LEU A 36 -2.43 22.10 24.36
CA LEU A 36 -1.49 21.18 23.73
C LEU A 36 -1.38 21.44 22.21
N PHE A 37 -2.51 21.71 21.55
CA PHE A 37 -2.55 22.12 20.15
C PHE A 37 -1.66 23.35 19.91
N LEU A 38 -1.93 24.43 20.65
CA LEU A 38 -1.26 25.70 20.46
C LEU A 38 0.22 25.61 20.84
N SER A 39 0.55 24.91 21.93
CA SER A 39 1.93 24.68 22.39
C SER A 39 2.75 23.97 21.32
N PHE A 40 2.25 22.87 20.75
CA PHE A 40 2.96 22.17 19.69
C PHE A 40 3.07 23.01 18.42
N LEU A 41 1.99 23.67 18.01
CA LEU A 41 1.96 24.49 16.81
C LEU A 41 2.99 25.63 16.88
N VAL A 42 2.98 26.41 17.96
CA VAL A 42 3.93 27.52 18.16
C VAL A 42 5.36 27.00 18.17
N ARG A 43 5.63 25.93 18.92
CA ARG A 43 6.98 25.36 19.05
C ARG A 43 7.56 24.87 17.72
N GLN A 44 6.75 24.20 16.91
CA GLN A 44 7.20 23.74 15.58
C GLN A 44 7.27 24.88 14.56
N TYR A 45 6.40 25.88 14.67
CA TYR A 45 6.45 27.06 13.81
C TYR A 45 7.72 27.90 14.04
N LEU A 46 8.21 27.99 15.27
CA LEU A 46 9.46 28.70 15.59
C LEU A 46 10.70 28.01 14.97
N LYS A 47 10.68 26.69 14.83
CA LYS A 47 11.76 25.89 14.22
C LYS A 47 11.57 25.62 12.72
N PHE A 48 10.62 26.32 12.10
CA PHE A 48 10.16 26.04 10.75
C PHE A 48 11.17 26.45 9.66
N ASP A 49 11.93 27.52 9.90
CA ASP A 49 12.85 28.11 8.91
C ASP A 49 14.23 27.43 8.86
N GLU A 50 14.51 26.45 9.73
CA GLU A 50 15.81 25.77 9.81
C GLU A 50 16.01 24.67 8.74
N LEU A 51 14.97 24.26 8.01
CA LEU A 51 15.03 23.16 7.04
C LEU A 51 15.49 23.64 5.65
N LEU A 52 16.75 23.36 5.30
CA LEU A 52 17.33 23.60 3.97
C LEU A 52 16.83 22.55 2.96
N GLY A 53 16.03 22.99 1.97
CA GLY A 53 15.56 22.16 0.84
C GLY A 53 14.43 21.18 1.18
N PRO A 54 13.76 20.59 0.17
CA PRO A 54 12.78 19.53 0.35
C PRO A 54 13.47 18.17 0.59
N SER A 55 12.93 17.36 1.50
CA SER A 55 13.32 15.95 1.62
C SER A 55 12.84 15.13 0.42
N ASP A 56 13.37 13.91 0.24
CA ASP A 56 12.97 13.02 -0.86
C ASP A 56 11.46 12.72 -0.85
N SER A 57 10.89 12.49 0.33
CA SER A 57 9.44 12.26 0.50
C SER A 57 8.61 13.50 0.12
N GLU A 58 9.10 14.70 0.45
CA GLU A 58 8.45 15.96 0.09
C GLU A 58 8.55 16.23 -1.42
N SER A 59 9.68 15.88 -2.03
CA SER A 59 9.89 15.96 -3.47
C SER A 59 8.91 15.07 -4.23
N ASP A 60 8.67 13.85 -3.75
CA ASP A 60 7.71 12.93 -4.35
C ASP A 60 6.27 13.45 -4.25
N ILE A 61 5.88 14.02 -3.10
CA ILE A 61 4.56 14.65 -2.93
C ILE A 61 4.43 15.86 -3.86
N LEU A 62 5.45 16.71 -3.96
CA LEU A 62 5.43 17.87 -4.86
C LEU A 62 5.28 17.45 -6.33
N LYS A 63 5.98 16.41 -6.77
CA LYS A 63 5.83 15.84 -8.13
C LYS A 63 4.40 15.33 -8.36
N ALA A 64 3.83 14.62 -7.39
CA ALA A 64 2.45 14.14 -7.48
C ALA A 64 1.43 15.29 -7.56
N LEU A 65 1.64 16.37 -6.80
CA LEU A 65 0.79 17.57 -6.86
C LEU A 65 0.90 18.29 -8.21
N ASP A 66 2.08 18.32 -8.82
CA ASP A 66 2.26 18.91 -10.16
C ASP A 66 1.54 18.09 -11.24
N HIS A 67 1.55 16.75 -11.15
CA HIS A 67 0.75 15.91 -12.05
C HIS A 67 -0.74 16.17 -11.90
N TYR A 68 -1.27 16.32 -10.67
CA TYR A 68 -2.66 16.73 -10.45
C TYR A 68 -2.97 18.10 -11.05
N LYS A 69 -2.06 19.07 -10.93
CA LYS A 69 -2.22 20.40 -11.51
C LYS A 69 -2.30 20.36 -13.05
N ARG A 70 -1.55 19.45 -13.67
CA ARG A 70 -1.50 19.27 -15.13
C ARG A 70 -2.55 18.27 -15.66
N ASN A 71 -3.37 17.69 -14.78
CA ASN A 71 -4.26 16.56 -15.09
C ASN A 71 -3.52 15.38 -15.75
N GLU A 72 -2.24 15.22 -15.45
CA GLU A 72 -1.41 14.13 -15.96
C GLU A 72 -1.61 12.86 -15.11
N PHE A 73 -1.57 11.72 -15.78
CA PHE A 73 -1.62 10.43 -15.13
C PHE A 73 -0.30 10.10 -14.42
N PHE A 74 -0.39 9.59 -13.19
CA PHE A 74 0.77 9.12 -12.46
C PHE A 74 0.45 7.95 -11.53
N LEU A 75 1.46 7.16 -11.20
CA LEU A 75 1.39 6.11 -10.19
C LEU A 75 2.00 6.62 -8.88
N SER A 76 1.22 6.58 -7.80
CA SER A 76 1.72 6.81 -6.44
C SER A 76 1.94 5.49 -5.71
N THR A 77 2.85 5.47 -4.73
CA THR A 77 3.05 4.32 -3.83
C THR A 77 1.95 4.20 -2.78
N SER A 78 1.36 5.33 -2.39
CA SER A 78 0.25 5.41 -1.44
C SER A 78 -1.10 5.62 -2.14
N PRO A 79 -2.21 5.24 -1.48
CA PRO A 79 -3.55 5.58 -1.93
C PRO A 79 -3.76 7.11 -2.13
N PRO A 80 -4.63 7.53 -3.06
CA PRO A 80 -4.59 8.89 -3.58
C PRO A 80 -5.19 9.97 -2.66
N LEU A 81 -6.01 9.63 -1.67
CA LEU A 81 -6.78 10.63 -0.89
C LEU A 81 -5.88 11.59 -0.13
N GLY A 82 -4.75 11.12 0.42
CA GLY A 82 -3.80 11.97 1.13
C GLY A 82 -3.25 13.07 0.23
N ILE A 83 -2.84 12.72 -0.99
CA ILE A 83 -2.31 13.68 -1.98
C ILE A 83 -3.43 14.57 -2.52
N GLN A 84 -4.63 14.01 -2.76
CA GLN A 84 -5.82 14.78 -3.18
C GLN A 84 -6.21 15.84 -2.15
N PHE A 85 -6.15 15.50 -0.85
CA PHE A 85 -6.41 16.43 0.24
C PHE A 85 -5.40 17.59 0.24
N LEU A 86 -4.10 17.28 0.12
CA LEU A 86 -3.05 18.29 0.03
C LEU A 86 -3.19 19.18 -1.22
N TYR A 87 -3.59 18.59 -2.36
CA TYR A 87 -3.87 19.32 -3.60
C TYR A 87 -5.05 20.28 -3.46
N ALA A 88 -6.18 19.79 -2.94
CA ALA A 88 -7.37 20.60 -2.72
C ALA A 88 -7.09 21.79 -1.80
N LEU A 89 -6.34 21.56 -0.71
CA LEU A 89 -5.95 22.62 0.22
C LEU A 89 -4.97 23.62 -0.41
N SER A 90 -4.02 23.14 -1.22
CA SER A 90 -3.08 24.00 -1.96
C SER A 90 -3.79 24.91 -2.95
N ASN A 91 -4.83 24.42 -3.63
CA ASN A 91 -5.64 25.20 -4.54
C ASN A 91 -6.44 26.30 -3.81
N VAL A 92 -7.00 25.99 -2.63
CA VAL A 92 -7.72 26.98 -1.81
C VAL A 92 -6.77 28.08 -1.32
N CYS A 93 -5.52 27.75 -1.01
CA CYS A 93 -4.52 28.68 -0.49
C CYS A 93 -3.72 29.43 -1.58
N GLY A 94 -4.07 29.29 -2.86
CA GLY A 94 -3.47 30.07 -3.95
C GLY A 94 -2.18 29.50 -4.55
N GLY A 95 -1.86 28.23 -4.33
CA GLY A 95 -0.79 27.52 -5.04
C GLY A 95 -0.05 26.45 -4.25
N VAL A 96 0.64 25.57 -4.98
CA VAL A 96 1.51 24.54 -4.40
C VAL A 96 2.82 25.18 -3.95
N SER A 97 3.05 25.22 -2.63
CA SER A 97 4.33 25.65 -2.06
C SER A 97 4.74 24.72 -0.92
N ILE A 98 6.03 24.39 -0.84
CA ILE A 98 6.55 23.51 0.22
C ILE A 98 6.28 24.10 1.61
N LYS A 99 6.38 25.42 1.76
CA LYS A 99 6.06 26.13 3.01
C LYS A 99 4.60 25.93 3.41
N LEU A 100 3.66 25.97 2.47
CA LEU A 100 2.26 25.69 2.76
C LEU A 100 2.09 24.24 3.22
N LEU A 101 2.64 23.27 2.48
CA LEU A 101 2.50 21.85 2.81
C LEU A 101 3.05 21.51 4.21
N ARG A 102 4.22 22.08 4.57
CA ARG A 102 4.77 21.93 5.92
C ARG A 102 3.89 22.57 7.00
N ARG A 103 3.30 23.75 6.76
CA ARG A 103 2.33 24.36 7.71
C ARG A 103 1.10 23.48 7.92
N VAL A 104 0.61 22.85 6.86
CA VAL A 104 -0.51 21.90 6.92
C VAL A 104 -0.11 20.67 7.72
N SER A 105 1.10 20.14 7.51
CA SER A 105 1.63 19.01 8.28
C SER A 105 1.72 19.33 9.77
N VAL A 106 2.31 20.48 10.14
CA VAL A 106 2.40 20.93 11.54
C VAL A 106 1.02 21.09 12.17
N SER A 107 0.05 21.66 11.43
CA SER A 107 -1.34 21.84 11.91
C SER A 107 -2.06 20.50 12.09
N THR A 108 -1.75 19.53 11.24
CA THR A 108 -2.27 18.15 11.34
C THR A 108 -1.64 17.43 12.52
N GLY A 109 -0.34 17.63 12.76
CA GLY A 109 0.39 17.10 13.91
C GLY A 109 -0.11 17.66 15.25
N SER A 110 -0.37 18.97 15.34
CA SER A 110 -0.94 19.58 16.55
C SER A 110 -2.36 19.07 16.85
N LEU A 111 -3.19 18.86 15.80
CA LEU A 111 -4.51 18.26 15.94
C LEU A 111 -4.41 16.80 16.44
N THR A 112 -3.43 16.04 15.94
CA THR A 112 -3.16 14.67 16.38
C THR A 112 -2.92 14.60 17.89
N ILE A 113 -2.08 15.48 18.45
CA ILE A 113 -1.80 15.52 19.90
C ILE A 113 -3.07 15.80 20.71
N SER A 114 -3.91 16.70 20.21
CA SER A 114 -5.19 17.05 20.85
C SER A 114 -6.15 15.87 20.87
N LEU A 115 -6.23 15.14 19.76
CA LEU A 115 -7.04 13.93 19.64
C LEU A 115 -6.53 12.79 20.52
N ILE A 116 -5.21 12.64 20.68
CA ILE A 116 -4.61 11.68 21.62
C ILE A 116 -5.03 12.00 23.06
N TYR A 117 -4.95 13.27 23.48
CA TYR A 117 -5.41 13.66 24.81
C TYR A 117 -6.90 13.35 25.01
N LEU A 118 -7.75 13.78 24.06
CA LEU A 118 -9.20 13.60 24.17
C LEU A 118 -9.60 12.11 24.14
N SER A 119 -8.91 11.28 23.37
CA SER A 119 -9.17 9.83 23.31
C SER A 119 -8.76 9.13 24.61
N LEU A 120 -7.63 9.49 25.24
CA LEU A 120 -7.27 8.99 26.57
C LEU A 120 -8.31 9.38 27.64
N ARG A 121 -8.87 10.59 27.55
CA ARG A 121 -9.98 11.01 28.43
C ARG A 121 -11.28 10.25 28.16
N LYS A 122 -11.53 9.89 26.90
CA LYS A 122 -12.61 8.98 26.54
C LYS A 122 -12.35 7.52 26.94
N SER A 123 -11.13 7.12 27.21
CA SER A 123 -10.84 5.76 27.73
C SER A 123 -10.81 5.71 29.27
N LYS A 124 -11.26 6.76 29.96
CA LYS A 124 -11.27 6.96 31.42
C LYS A 124 -9.90 7.01 32.10
N VAL A 125 -8.92 7.57 31.42
CA VAL A 125 -7.64 7.93 32.03
C VAL A 125 -7.78 9.28 32.75
N SER A 126 -7.11 9.44 33.88
CA SER A 126 -7.11 10.68 34.65
C SER A 126 -6.50 11.85 33.87
N ARG A 127 -6.95 13.08 34.16
CA ARG A 127 -6.46 14.33 33.54
C ARG A 127 -4.94 14.42 33.50
N ILE A 128 -4.32 14.18 34.64
CA ILE A 128 -2.88 14.36 34.85
C ILE A 128 -2.10 13.36 33.98
N ILE A 129 -2.53 12.09 33.95
CA ILE A 129 -1.89 11.05 33.17
C ILE A 129 -2.08 11.31 31.67
N SER A 130 -3.29 11.68 31.24
CA SER A 130 -3.54 12.01 29.83
C SER A 130 -2.73 13.21 29.36
N LEU A 131 -2.63 14.26 30.18
CA LEU A 131 -1.78 15.42 29.88
C LEU A 131 -0.31 15.01 29.75
N ALA A 132 0.20 14.24 30.71
CA ALA A 132 1.60 13.80 30.70
C ALA A 132 1.94 12.94 29.47
N ILE A 133 1.10 11.97 29.13
CA ILE A 133 1.33 11.09 27.97
C ILE A 133 1.22 11.85 26.65
N SER A 134 0.25 12.75 26.50
CA SER A 134 0.14 13.58 25.28
C SER A 134 1.28 14.58 25.14
N PHE A 135 1.77 15.13 26.26
CA PHE A 135 2.96 15.98 26.29
C PHE A 135 4.25 15.20 25.98
N MET A 136 4.37 13.99 26.49
CA MET A 136 5.48 13.08 26.15
C MET A 136 5.50 12.75 24.66
N PHE A 137 4.34 12.42 24.08
CA PHE A 137 4.24 12.15 22.65
C PHE A 137 4.56 13.40 21.80
N SER A 138 4.14 14.58 22.25
CA SER A 138 4.46 15.83 21.54
C SER A 138 5.96 16.12 21.53
N HIS A 139 6.72 15.61 22.51
CA HIS A 139 8.18 15.74 22.63
C HIS A 139 8.99 14.60 22.00
N LEU A 140 8.34 13.68 21.30
CA LEU A 140 9.02 12.59 20.61
C LEU A 140 9.72 13.14 19.34
N PRO A 141 11.06 13.08 19.24
CA PRO A 141 11.81 13.67 18.11
C PRO A 141 11.34 13.16 16.76
N LEU A 142 11.12 11.84 16.66
CA LEU A 142 10.65 11.19 15.44
C LEU A 142 9.30 11.77 14.96
N PHE A 143 8.39 12.10 15.88
CA PHE A 143 7.12 12.73 15.55
C PHE A 143 7.28 14.22 15.22
N GLU A 144 8.18 14.92 15.90
CA GLU A 144 8.48 16.34 15.62
C GLU A 144 9.09 16.52 14.23
N ASP A 145 10.06 15.69 13.85
CA ASP A 145 10.73 15.75 12.55
C ASP A 145 9.74 15.46 11.42
N GLU A 146 8.92 14.42 11.58
CA GLU A 146 7.86 14.09 10.63
C GLU A 146 6.81 15.20 10.52
N ALA A 147 6.40 15.81 11.64
CA ALA A 147 5.43 16.90 11.65
C ALA A 147 5.94 18.18 10.96
N ARG A 148 7.26 18.42 11.00
CA ARG A 148 7.89 19.55 10.29
C ARG A 148 8.02 19.28 8.79
N SER A 149 8.24 18.03 8.40
CA SER A 149 8.22 17.62 7.00
C SER A 149 6.79 17.53 6.45
N ALA A 150 6.59 17.79 5.18
CA ALA A 150 5.31 17.48 4.53
C ALA A 150 5.23 15.98 4.24
N SER A 151 4.77 15.18 5.21
CA SER A 151 4.66 13.72 5.07
C SER A 151 3.21 13.22 5.20
N LEU A 152 2.90 12.13 4.47
CA LEU A 152 1.60 11.44 4.60
C LEU A 152 1.47 10.68 5.93
N ASN A 153 2.58 10.43 6.63
CA ASN A 153 2.61 9.76 7.94
C ASN A 153 1.85 10.58 8.99
N ILE A 154 1.93 11.90 8.93
CA ILE A 154 1.25 12.76 9.91
C ILE A 154 -0.27 12.80 9.67
N LEU A 155 -0.71 12.77 8.42
CA LEU A 155 -2.14 12.60 8.09
C LEU A 155 -2.66 11.24 8.56
N GLU A 156 -1.88 10.18 8.35
CA GLU A 156 -2.19 8.84 8.88
C GLU A 156 -2.36 8.87 10.42
N MET A 157 -1.41 9.46 11.14
CA MET A 157 -1.46 9.57 12.61
C MET A 157 -2.66 10.39 13.10
N MET A 158 -3.05 11.43 12.36
CA MET A 158 -4.26 12.19 12.65
C MET A 158 -5.51 11.32 12.48
N PHE A 159 -5.66 10.59 11.36
CA PHE A 159 -6.83 9.72 11.16
C PHE A 159 -6.86 8.53 12.12
N LEU A 160 -5.69 7.99 12.52
CA LEU A 160 -5.58 6.98 13.56
C LEU A 160 -6.05 7.52 14.92
N SER A 161 -5.56 8.69 15.34
CA SER A 161 -5.98 9.32 16.60
C SER A 161 -7.47 9.70 16.60
N LEU A 162 -8.01 10.12 15.45
CA LEU A 162 -9.45 10.33 15.27
C LEU A 162 -10.23 9.02 15.38
N THR A 163 -9.71 7.93 14.82
CA THR A 163 -10.31 6.58 14.91
C THR A 163 -10.33 6.09 16.36
N LEU A 164 -9.25 6.29 17.13
CA LEU A 164 -9.20 5.99 18.56
C LEU A 164 -10.24 6.81 19.34
N PHE A 165 -10.30 8.12 19.09
CA PHE A 165 -11.29 8.99 19.72
C PHE A 165 -12.73 8.58 19.39
N ALA A 166 -13.01 8.26 18.13
CA ALA A 166 -14.31 7.82 17.66
C ALA A 166 -14.69 6.45 18.26
N TRP A 167 -13.74 5.51 18.33
CA TRP A 167 -13.93 4.19 18.94
C TRP A 167 -14.31 4.30 20.42
N PHE A 168 -13.49 4.99 21.23
CA PHE A 168 -13.81 5.16 22.65
C PHE A 168 -15.10 5.96 22.87
N SER A 169 -15.37 6.96 22.02
CA SER A 169 -16.64 7.70 22.07
C SER A 169 -17.84 6.82 21.73
N PHE A 170 -17.68 5.89 20.79
CA PHE A 170 -18.70 4.93 20.38
C PHE A 170 -18.99 3.90 21.48
N GLU A 171 -17.96 3.37 22.15
CA GLU A 171 -18.13 2.43 23.27
C GLU A 171 -18.90 3.01 24.46
N GLN A 172 -18.75 4.32 24.70
CA GLN A 172 -19.50 5.03 25.75
C GLN A 172 -20.94 5.34 25.38
N ALA A 173 -21.27 5.39 24.09
CA ALA A 173 -22.57 5.85 23.65
C ALA A 173 -23.62 4.77 23.89
N GLN A 174 -24.80 5.19 24.36
CA GLN A 174 -25.92 4.27 24.56
C GLN A 174 -26.43 3.74 23.22
N SER A 175 -26.52 2.42 23.10
CA SER A 175 -27.01 1.72 21.91
C SER A 175 -28.30 2.33 21.36
N PHE A 176 -28.40 2.42 20.04
CA PHE A 176 -29.57 2.92 19.28
C PHE A 176 -29.96 4.38 19.51
N THR A 177 -29.13 5.17 20.20
CA THR A 177 -29.31 6.63 20.27
C THR A 177 -28.78 7.32 19.00
N LYS A 178 -29.32 8.50 18.66
CA LYS A 178 -28.77 9.36 17.58
C LYS A 178 -27.28 9.67 17.80
N GLY A 179 -26.88 9.86 19.06
CA GLY A 179 -25.48 10.07 19.44
C GLY A 179 -24.60 8.86 19.11
N TRP A 180 -25.06 7.64 19.42
CA TRP A 180 -24.35 6.40 19.09
C TRP A 180 -24.18 6.22 17.58
N LEU A 181 -25.24 6.45 16.80
CA LEU A 181 -25.16 6.37 15.34
C LEU A 181 -24.19 7.41 14.77
N SER A 182 -24.21 8.64 15.28
CA SER A 182 -23.26 9.69 14.88
C SER A 182 -21.81 9.27 15.16
N LYS A 183 -21.51 8.70 16.33
CA LYS A 183 -20.15 8.22 16.64
C LYS A 183 -19.72 7.03 15.78
N LEU A 184 -20.65 6.12 15.48
CA LEU A 184 -20.40 5.01 14.57
C LEU A 184 -20.09 5.48 13.13
N ILE A 185 -20.82 6.48 12.64
CA ILE A 185 -20.55 7.10 11.33
C ILE A 185 -19.18 7.79 11.33
N ILE A 186 -18.85 8.57 12.36
CA ILE A 186 -17.54 9.23 12.47
C ILE A 186 -16.41 8.20 12.48
N LEU A 187 -16.59 7.07 13.17
CA LEU A 187 -15.64 5.96 13.17
C LEU A 187 -15.47 5.34 11.76
N GLY A 188 -16.57 5.11 11.03
CA GLY A 188 -16.52 4.64 9.66
C GLY A 188 -15.80 5.61 8.71
N LEU A 189 -16.09 6.90 8.82
CA LEU A 189 -15.44 7.96 8.04
C LEU A 189 -13.94 8.05 8.33
N SER A 190 -13.53 8.02 9.61
CA SER A 190 -12.11 8.12 9.97
C SER A 190 -11.30 6.93 9.45
N ILE A 191 -11.86 5.72 9.51
CA ILE A 191 -11.23 4.52 8.95
C ILE A 191 -11.16 4.62 7.43
N GLY A 192 -12.23 5.06 6.77
CA GLY A 192 -12.24 5.24 5.32
C GLY A 192 -11.21 6.24 4.83
N PHE A 193 -11.03 7.37 5.53
CA PHE A 193 -9.95 8.32 5.22
C PHE A 193 -8.56 7.76 5.52
N LEU A 194 -8.41 6.97 6.58
CA LEU A 194 -7.14 6.33 6.94
C LEU A 194 -6.67 5.35 5.85
N ILE A 195 -7.51 4.39 5.44
CA ILE A 195 -7.15 3.41 4.39
C ILE A 195 -6.91 4.07 3.03
N SER A 196 -7.55 5.21 2.78
CA SER A 196 -7.41 5.97 1.53
C SER A 196 -6.22 6.92 1.54
N THR A 197 -5.55 7.10 2.69
CA THR A 197 -4.33 7.92 2.82
C THR A 197 -3.08 7.04 2.76
N LYS A 198 -3.09 5.89 3.46
CA LYS A 198 -1.94 4.98 3.52
C LYS A 198 -2.37 3.53 3.71
N THR A 199 -1.64 2.61 3.09
CA THR A 199 -1.96 1.17 3.07
C THR A 199 -1.91 0.50 4.45
N ILE A 200 -1.06 0.97 5.36
CA ILE A 200 -1.04 0.48 6.76
C ILE A 200 -2.38 0.69 7.49
N GLY A 201 -3.21 1.63 7.02
CA GLY A 201 -4.57 1.82 7.52
C GLY A 201 -5.45 0.57 7.42
N PHE A 202 -5.18 -0.36 6.49
CA PHE A 202 -5.89 -1.64 6.40
C PHE A 202 -5.67 -2.49 7.66
N ILE A 203 -4.53 -2.35 8.34
CA ILE A 203 -4.26 -3.01 9.62
C ILE A 203 -5.07 -2.38 10.75
N THR A 204 -5.18 -1.05 10.78
CA THR A 204 -6.09 -0.36 11.72
C THR A 204 -7.54 -0.80 11.49
N TRP A 205 -7.96 -0.94 10.23
CA TRP A 205 -9.30 -1.40 9.89
C TRP A 205 -9.56 -2.83 10.38
N LEU A 206 -8.64 -3.75 10.11
CA LEU A 206 -8.69 -5.13 10.62
C LEU A 206 -8.76 -5.15 12.15
N TRP A 207 -7.94 -4.36 12.82
CA TRP A 207 -7.94 -4.24 14.28
C TRP A 207 -9.30 -3.80 14.81
N ILE A 208 -9.89 -2.74 14.25
CA ILE A 208 -11.23 -2.26 14.64
C ILE A 208 -12.31 -3.32 14.35
N ILE A 209 -12.22 -4.07 13.24
CA ILE A 209 -13.14 -5.19 12.97
C ILE A 209 -13.03 -6.25 14.07
N ILE A 210 -11.82 -6.63 14.50
CA ILE A 210 -11.64 -7.60 15.58
C ILE A 210 -12.24 -7.09 16.89
N LEU A 211 -12.01 -5.82 17.23
CA LEU A 211 -12.63 -5.21 18.41
C LEU A 211 -14.16 -5.18 18.31
N CYS A 212 -14.68 -4.90 17.12
CA CYS A 212 -16.10 -4.90 16.83
C CYS A 212 -16.71 -6.30 16.98
N LEU A 213 -16.04 -7.34 16.49
CA LEU A 213 -16.46 -8.74 16.65
C LEU A 213 -16.45 -9.15 18.13
N LYS A 214 -15.42 -8.76 18.89
CA LYS A 214 -15.39 -8.96 20.35
C LYS A 214 -16.56 -8.26 21.04
N GLN A 215 -16.86 -7.00 20.67
CA GLN A 215 -18.00 -6.29 21.24
C GLN A 215 -19.33 -6.95 20.85
N MET A 216 -19.47 -7.45 19.62
CA MET A 216 -20.65 -8.21 19.19
C MET A 216 -20.80 -9.51 19.98
N TRP A 217 -19.69 -10.19 20.30
CA TRP A 217 -19.69 -11.37 21.16
C TRP A 217 -20.21 -11.04 22.57
N ASP A 218 -19.81 -9.92 23.14
CA ASP A 218 -20.31 -9.46 24.44
C ASP A 218 -21.82 -9.13 24.38
N ILE A 219 -22.29 -8.52 23.28
CA ILE A 219 -23.72 -8.21 23.05
C ILE A 219 -24.54 -9.50 22.95
N ILE A 220 -24.05 -10.51 22.24
CA ILE A 220 -24.70 -11.82 22.14
C ILE A 220 -24.79 -12.49 23.53
N GLY A 221 -23.80 -12.24 24.39
CA GLY A 221 -23.80 -12.72 25.78
C GLY A 221 -24.78 -12.00 26.71
N ASP A 222 -25.35 -10.86 26.33
CA ASP A 222 -26.31 -10.09 27.14
C ASP A 222 -27.75 -10.48 26.82
N LEU A 223 -28.36 -11.23 27.72
CA LEU A 223 -29.73 -11.77 27.60
C LEU A 223 -30.83 -10.70 27.59
N ARG A 224 -30.49 -9.42 27.80
CA ARG A 224 -31.47 -8.31 27.71
C ARG A 224 -31.76 -7.90 26.28
N PHE A 225 -30.88 -8.22 25.33
CA PHE A 225 -31.09 -7.90 23.92
C PHE A 225 -31.87 -9.02 23.24
N SER A 226 -32.86 -8.61 22.44
CA SER A 226 -33.57 -9.50 21.53
C SER A 226 -32.72 -9.86 20.32
N ASN A 227 -32.99 -11.02 19.71
CA ASN A 227 -32.31 -11.44 18.48
C ASN A 227 -32.41 -10.40 17.34
N LYS A 228 -33.53 -9.67 17.26
CA LYS A 228 -33.73 -8.60 16.28
C LYS A 228 -32.79 -7.42 16.53
N GLU A 229 -32.60 -7.03 17.79
CA GLU A 229 -31.66 -5.95 18.16
C GLU A 229 -30.22 -6.35 17.88
N ILE A 230 -29.85 -7.61 18.13
CA ILE A 230 -28.51 -8.13 17.81
C ILE A 230 -28.26 -8.06 16.29
N LEU A 231 -29.21 -8.51 15.47
CA LEU A 231 -29.11 -8.42 14.01
C LEU A 231 -29.03 -6.98 13.54
N TYR A 232 -29.83 -6.07 14.11
CA TYR A 232 -29.80 -4.66 13.77
C TYR A 232 -28.47 -3.98 14.15
N HIS A 233 -27.92 -4.36 15.31
CA HIS A 233 -26.57 -3.99 15.74
C HIS A 233 -25.50 -4.44 14.75
N GLY A 234 -25.60 -5.67 14.24
CA GLY A 234 -24.70 -6.21 13.21
C GLY A 234 -24.84 -5.45 11.89
N PHE A 235 -26.07 -5.20 11.44
CA PHE A 235 -26.36 -4.51 10.18
C PHE A 235 -25.83 -3.07 10.15
N LEU A 236 -26.09 -2.27 11.19
CA LEU A 236 -25.60 -0.88 11.26
C LEU A 236 -24.06 -0.82 11.31
N ARG A 237 -23.43 -1.73 12.06
CA ARG A 237 -21.96 -1.84 12.11
C ARG A 237 -21.39 -2.28 10.77
N PHE A 238 -22.03 -3.21 10.06
CA PHE A 238 -21.61 -3.63 8.72
C PHE A 238 -21.64 -2.46 7.73
N ILE A 239 -22.71 -1.66 7.71
CA ILE A 239 -22.79 -0.48 6.85
C ILE A 239 -21.65 0.51 7.18
N ALA A 240 -21.50 0.85 8.46
CA ALA A 240 -20.57 1.91 8.87
C ALA A 240 -19.10 1.48 8.85
N LEU A 241 -18.80 0.22 9.17
CA LEU A 241 -17.41 -0.26 9.30
C LEU A 241 -16.94 -1.06 8.09
N ILE A 242 -17.82 -1.52 7.19
CA ILE A 242 -17.42 -2.25 5.97
C ILE A 242 -17.76 -1.46 4.71
N LEU A 243 -19.04 -1.16 4.48
CA LEU A 243 -19.46 -0.51 3.23
C LEU A 243 -18.92 0.92 3.12
N MET A 244 -19.01 1.71 4.18
CA MET A 244 -18.59 3.12 4.16
C MET A 244 -17.09 3.30 3.93
N PRO A 245 -16.16 2.62 4.63
CA PRO A 245 -14.74 2.71 4.32
C PRO A 245 -14.43 2.29 2.87
N LEU A 246 -15.04 1.20 2.39
CA LEU A 246 -14.84 0.71 1.02
C LEU A 246 -15.33 1.72 -0.03
N MET A 247 -16.45 2.40 0.23
CA MET A 247 -16.96 3.46 -0.63
C MET A 247 -16.01 4.65 -0.70
N ILE A 248 -15.45 5.10 0.43
CA ILE A 248 -14.50 6.22 0.46
C ILE A 248 -13.22 5.85 -0.29
N PHE A 249 -12.71 4.63 -0.05
CA PHE A 249 -11.53 4.10 -0.73
C PHE A 249 -11.73 4.05 -2.25
N THR A 250 -12.77 3.38 -2.72
CA THR A 250 -13.06 3.27 -4.16
C THR A 250 -13.38 4.62 -4.80
N SER A 251 -14.07 5.53 -4.10
CA SER A 251 -14.36 6.88 -4.58
C SER A 251 -13.10 7.73 -4.76
N SER A 252 -12.09 7.58 -3.91
CA SER A 252 -10.83 8.33 -4.05
C SER A 252 -10.06 7.92 -5.32
N TYR A 253 -10.01 6.61 -5.62
CA TYR A 253 -9.42 6.12 -6.87
C TYR A 253 -10.27 6.48 -8.10
N TYR A 254 -11.60 6.47 -7.98
CA TYR A 254 -12.48 6.96 -9.04
C TYR A 254 -12.13 8.40 -9.40
N HIS A 255 -12.02 9.26 -8.39
CA HIS A 255 -11.63 10.66 -8.59
C HIS A 255 -10.24 10.78 -9.23
N HIS A 256 -9.25 10.04 -8.72
CA HIS A 256 -7.88 10.04 -9.26
C HIS A 256 -7.85 9.69 -10.75
N ILE A 257 -8.43 8.53 -11.12
CA ILE A 257 -8.44 8.05 -12.50
C ILE A 257 -9.26 8.99 -13.41
N SER A 258 -10.33 9.60 -12.89
CA SER A 258 -11.19 10.50 -13.68
C SER A 258 -10.55 11.86 -14.00
N ILE A 259 -9.65 12.36 -13.15
CA ILE A 259 -8.96 13.65 -13.37
C ILE A 259 -7.70 13.46 -14.22
N SER A 260 -6.99 12.35 -14.00
CA SER A 260 -5.75 12.02 -14.68
C SER A 260 -5.99 11.54 -16.11
N CYS A 261 -6.39 12.44 -16.99
CA CYS A 261 -6.68 12.14 -18.40
C CYS A 261 -5.47 12.33 -19.32
N ASN A 262 -4.51 13.19 -18.98
CA ASN A 262 -3.36 13.47 -19.83
C ASN A 262 -2.28 12.38 -19.69
N HIS A 263 -1.62 12.05 -20.80
CA HIS A 263 -0.50 11.12 -20.79
C HIS A 263 0.70 11.69 -20.04
N SER A 264 1.23 10.93 -19.09
CA SER A 264 2.60 11.10 -18.59
C SER A 264 3.55 10.18 -19.36
N GLN A 265 4.73 10.69 -19.72
CA GLN A 265 5.73 9.97 -20.51
C GLN A 265 6.17 8.64 -19.85
N VAL A 266 6.33 8.63 -18.52
CA VAL A 266 6.79 7.45 -17.78
C VAL A 266 5.61 6.62 -17.29
N PHE A 267 4.66 7.22 -16.57
CA PHE A 267 3.63 6.42 -15.89
C PHE A 267 2.62 5.76 -16.84
N SER A 268 2.35 6.39 -17.98
CA SER A 268 1.46 5.77 -18.98
C SER A 268 2.07 4.48 -19.51
N SER A 269 3.40 4.37 -19.65
CA SER A 269 4.04 3.16 -20.20
C SER A 269 3.79 1.92 -19.35
N PHE A 270 3.67 2.07 -18.02
CA PHE A 270 3.38 0.99 -17.08
C PHE A 270 1.96 0.41 -17.21
N MET A 271 1.06 1.16 -17.83
CA MET A 271 -0.35 0.79 -17.97
C MET A 271 -0.58 -0.07 -19.22
N SER A 272 -1.65 -0.86 -19.17
CA SER A 272 -2.13 -1.64 -20.31
C SER A 272 -2.64 -0.71 -21.41
N PRO A 273 -2.69 -1.19 -22.67
CA PRO A 273 -3.26 -0.39 -23.75
C PRO A 273 -4.75 -0.09 -23.54
N TYR A 274 -5.49 -0.96 -22.84
CA TYR A 274 -6.88 -0.70 -22.45
C TYR A 274 -6.99 0.50 -21.49
N PHE A 275 -6.10 0.58 -20.49
CA PHE A 275 -6.04 1.73 -19.59
C PHE A 275 -5.60 3.00 -20.31
N LYS A 276 -4.58 2.91 -21.18
CA LYS A 276 -4.13 4.03 -22.02
C LYS A 276 -5.25 4.57 -22.91
N ALA A 277 -6.13 3.71 -23.43
CA ALA A 277 -7.29 4.15 -24.22
C ALA A 277 -8.32 4.96 -23.42
N ASN A 278 -8.26 4.95 -22.08
CA ASN A 278 -9.05 5.83 -21.22
C ASN A 278 -8.40 7.20 -20.99
N LEU A 279 -7.12 7.35 -21.33
CA LEU A 279 -6.41 8.64 -21.35
C LEU A 279 -6.74 9.38 -22.67
N LEU A 280 -6.38 10.66 -22.77
CA LEU A 280 -6.57 11.45 -23.98
C LEU A 280 -5.84 10.78 -25.15
N PRO A 281 -6.54 10.40 -26.23
CA PRO A 281 -5.98 9.52 -27.25
C PRO A 281 -4.73 10.11 -27.93
N GLU A 282 -3.71 9.26 -28.10
CA GLU A 282 -2.61 9.50 -29.04
C GLU A 282 -3.14 9.62 -30.48
N SER A 283 -2.37 10.23 -31.38
CA SER A 283 -2.82 10.60 -32.72
C SER A 283 -3.21 9.43 -33.63
N LEU A 284 -2.77 8.19 -33.37
CA LEU A 284 -3.04 7.02 -34.21
C LEU A 284 -3.28 5.73 -33.38
N PRO A 285 -4.46 5.08 -33.48
CA PRO A 285 -4.73 3.80 -32.80
C PRO A 285 -4.04 2.61 -33.50
N PRO A 286 -3.77 1.50 -32.78
CA PRO A 286 -3.07 0.35 -33.34
C PRO A 286 -3.88 -0.36 -34.44
N PRO A 287 -3.21 -1.08 -35.37
CA PRO A 287 -3.89 -1.86 -36.41
C PRO A 287 -4.70 -3.01 -35.80
N ASP A 288 -5.68 -3.52 -36.55
CA ASP A 288 -6.53 -4.64 -36.13
C ASP A 288 -5.82 -6.00 -36.15
N ILE A 289 -4.87 -6.20 -37.06
CA ILE A 289 -4.11 -7.43 -37.30
C ILE A 289 -2.62 -7.13 -37.45
N VAL A 290 -1.76 -8.06 -37.02
CA VAL A 290 -0.30 -8.05 -37.26
C VAL A 290 0.03 -8.89 -38.49
N TYR A 291 0.91 -8.36 -39.33
CA TYR A 291 1.28 -8.94 -40.62
C TYR A 291 2.78 -9.20 -40.70
N TYR A 292 3.21 -10.16 -41.51
CA TYR A 292 4.64 -10.37 -41.75
C TYR A 292 5.30 -9.12 -42.34
N GLY A 293 6.52 -8.82 -41.91
CA GLY A 293 7.27 -7.61 -42.27
C GLY A 293 6.93 -6.38 -41.42
N SER A 294 5.93 -6.44 -40.52
CA SER A 294 5.65 -5.34 -39.60
C SER A 294 6.79 -5.18 -38.58
N SER A 295 7.16 -3.93 -38.30
CA SER A 295 7.90 -3.57 -37.10
C SER A 295 6.94 -3.53 -35.93
N VAL A 296 7.21 -4.33 -34.90
CA VAL A 296 6.37 -4.50 -33.72
C VAL A 296 7.12 -4.18 -32.44
N LEU A 297 6.37 -3.71 -31.45
CA LEU A 297 6.81 -3.65 -30.06
C LEU A 297 6.14 -4.79 -29.29
N ILE A 298 6.93 -5.73 -28.79
CA ILE A 298 6.47 -6.89 -28.03
C ILE A 298 6.64 -6.59 -26.55
N ARG A 299 5.58 -6.76 -25.76
CA ARG A 299 5.58 -6.50 -24.32
C ARG A 299 5.24 -7.74 -23.52
N HIS A 300 5.96 -7.93 -22.42
CA HIS A 300 5.68 -9.00 -21.47
C HIS A 300 4.49 -8.63 -20.57
N GLN A 301 3.50 -9.53 -20.48
CA GLN A 301 2.22 -9.25 -19.80
C GLN A 301 2.38 -9.04 -18.29
N LYS A 302 3.23 -9.83 -17.64
CA LYS A 302 3.39 -9.81 -16.18
C LYS A 302 4.32 -8.71 -15.69
N SER A 303 5.19 -8.17 -16.54
CA SER A 303 6.07 -7.05 -16.18
C SER A 303 5.30 -5.73 -15.98
N LEU A 304 5.87 -4.80 -15.22
CA LEU A 304 5.24 -3.48 -15.01
C LEU A 304 5.34 -2.66 -16.31
N ALA A 305 6.57 -2.37 -16.71
CA ALA A 305 6.98 -2.15 -18.10
C ALA A 305 8.07 -3.18 -18.42
N GLY A 306 8.13 -3.59 -19.68
CA GLY A 306 9.02 -4.65 -20.13
C GLY A 306 8.79 -4.97 -21.59
N TYR A 307 9.45 -4.20 -22.45
CA TYR A 307 9.51 -4.38 -23.89
C TYR A 307 10.67 -5.28 -24.24
N LEU A 308 10.45 -6.27 -25.10
CA LEU A 308 11.54 -7.10 -25.60
C LEU A 308 12.56 -6.18 -26.29
N HIS A 309 13.80 -6.22 -25.81
CA HIS A 309 14.83 -5.23 -26.12
C HIS A 309 16.14 -5.92 -26.45
N SER A 310 16.94 -5.30 -27.32
CA SER A 310 18.28 -5.75 -27.66
C SER A 310 19.15 -4.56 -28.02
N HIS A 311 20.37 -4.49 -27.53
CA HIS A 311 21.31 -3.38 -27.80
C HIS A 311 22.70 -3.91 -28.12
N ASN A 312 23.62 -3.08 -28.62
CA ASN A 312 24.94 -3.54 -29.09
C ASN A 312 25.95 -3.83 -27.94
N TYR A 313 25.52 -4.61 -26.95
CA TYR A 313 26.35 -5.16 -25.88
C TYR A 313 26.15 -6.66 -25.82
N THR A 314 27.19 -7.40 -25.41
CA THR A 314 27.19 -8.86 -25.35
C THR A 314 27.19 -9.37 -23.91
N TYR A 315 26.73 -10.61 -23.70
CA TYR A 315 26.83 -11.27 -22.40
C TYR A 315 28.31 -11.46 -22.00
N ARG A 316 28.62 -11.32 -20.70
CA ARG A 316 29.99 -11.53 -20.18
C ARG A 316 30.36 -13.01 -20.04
N GLY A 317 29.36 -13.87 -19.88
CA GLY A 317 29.48 -15.32 -19.85
C GLY A 317 28.55 -15.95 -20.87
N GLY A 318 28.25 -17.24 -20.70
CA GLY A 318 27.31 -17.94 -21.57
C GLY A 318 27.77 -17.98 -23.02
N SER A 319 26.90 -17.59 -23.96
CA SER A 319 27.22 -17.60 -25.40
C SER A 319 28.12 -16.43 -25.85
N GLN A 320 28.23 -15.38 -25.03
CA GLN A 320 28.85 -14.10 -25.40
C GLN A 320 28.21 -13.44 -26.62
N GLU A 321 26.97 -13.80 -26.97
CA GLU A 321 26.18 -13.16 -28.02
C GLU A 321 25.53 -11.86 -27.54
N GLN A 322 24.84 -11.16 -28.45
CA GLN A 322 24.18 -9.89 -28.15
C GLN A 322 23.07 -10.08 -27.11
N GLN A 323 23.04 -9.22 -26.10
CA GLN A 323 22.09 -9.30 -24.99
C GLN A 323 20.65 -9.09 -25.45
N VAL A 324 19.73 -9.87 -24.86
CA VAL A 324 18.29 -9.68 -24.97
C VAL A 324 17.71 -9.51 -23.57
N THR A 325 16.89 -8.48 -23.39
CA THR A 325 16.38 -8.07 -22.08
C THR A 325 14.92 -7.62 -22.20
N LEU A 326 14.29 -7.27 -21.07
CA LEU A 326 13.16 -6.34 -21.11
C LEU A 326 13.56 -4.96 -20.61
N TYR A 327 13.25 -3.97 -21.43
CA TYR A 327 13.45 -2.56 -21.13
C TYR A 327 12.14 -1.87 -20.77
N ASP A 328 12.18 -0.92 -19.84
CA ASP A 328 11.01 -0.29 -19.23
C ASP A 328 10.54 0.98 -19.96
N TYR A 329 11.37 1.56 -20.82
CA TYR A 329 11.01 2.72 -21.64
C TYR A 329 10.43 2.29 -22.99
N ALA A 330 9.19 2.69 -23.26
CA ALA A 330 8.46 2.32 -24.47
C ALA A 330 8.99 2.99 -25.76
N ASN A 331 9.60 4.17 -25.64
CA ASN A 331 10.02 5.00 -26.77
C ASN A 331 11.52 4.84 -27.02
N ASP A 332 11.92 3.60 -27.26
CA ASP A 332 13.28 3.24 -27.67
C ASP A 332 13.20 2.48 -29.01
N ALA A 333 14.09 2.83 -29.93
CA ALA A 333 14.19 2.16 -31.23
C ALA A 333 14.73 0.73 -31.10
N ASP A 334 15.51 0.46 -30.05
CA ASP A 334 16.07 -0.86 -29.73
C ASP A 334 15.03 -1.86 -29.16
N ASN A 335 13.77 -1.43 -29.01
CA ASN A 335 12.65 -2.30 -28.66
C ASN A 335 11.92 -2.87 -29.89
N GLU A 336 12.27 -2.44 -31.10
CA GLU A 336 11.55 -2.77 -32.32
C GLU A 336 12.02 -4.08 -32.96
N TRP A 337 11.07 -4.97 -33.26
CA TRP A 337 11.31 -6.27 -33.89
C TRP A 337 10.53 -6.40 -35.19
N ILE A 338 11.16 -6.95 -36.22
CA ILE A 338 10.50 -7.30 -37.48
C ILE A 338 10.08 -8.76 -37.40
N ILE A 339 8.78 -9.03 -37.62
CA ILE A 339 8.27 -10.40 -37.68
C ILE A 339 8.49 -10.96 -39.08
N GLU A 340 9.34 -11.97 -39.20
CA GLU A 340 9.62 -12.68 -40.45
C GLU A 340 8.98 -14.07 -40.45
N PRO A 341 8.54 -14.56 -41.61
CA PRO A 341 8.07 -15.94 -41.75
C PRO A 341 9.23 -16.93 -41.77
N GLU A 342 8.96 -18.20 -41.43
CA GLU A 342 9.91 -19.32 -41.66
C GLU A 342 10.25 -19.47 -43.16
N ASN A 343 9.24 -19.33 -44.04
CA ASN A 343 9.39 -19.47 -45.49
C ASN A 343 9.41 -18.10 -46.20
N GLU A 344 10.46 -17.85 -46.99
CA GLU A 344 10.68 -16.58 -47.72
C GLU A 344 9.59 -16.25 -48.75
N ASP A 345 8.83 -17.23 -49.24
CA ASP A 345 7.68 -17.03 -50.13
C ASP A 345 6.59 -16.14 -49.50
N LYS A 346 6.53 -16.12 -48.15
CA LYS A 346 5.64 -15.24 -47.39
C LYS A 346 6.27 -13.86 -47.11
N ALA A 347 7.56 -13.67 -47.38
CA ALA A 347 8.32 -12.45 -47.11
C ALA A 347 8.48 -11.54 -48.36
N SER A 348 8.34 -12.08 -49.57
CA SER A 348 8.63 -11.34 -50.81
C SER A 348 7.61 -10.22 -51.10
N VAL A 349 7.94 -9.01 -50.67
CA VAL A 349 7.36 -7.74 -51.14
C VAL A 349 8.23 -7.22 -52.30
N ASN A 350 8.25 -7.95 -53.41
CA ASN A 350 8.84 -7.46 -54.67
C ASN A 350 7.76 -6.78 -55.50
N GLY A 351 7.55 -5.48 -55.23
CA GLY A 351 7.04 -4.50 -56.20
C GLY A 351 5.64 -4.68 -56.82
N THR A 352 4.88 -5.71 -56.44
CA THR A 352 3.50 -5.91 -56.91
C THR A 352 2.58 -6.13 -55.71
N LEU A 353 1.46 -5.41 -55.69
CA LEU A 353 0.44 -5.36 -54.64
C LEU A 353 -0.11 -6.77 -54.32
N ARG A 354 0.56 -7.50 -53.43
CA ARG A 354 -0.06 -8.56 -52.64
C ARG A 354 -0.49 -7.96 -51.31
N GLU A 355 -1.71 -8.27 -50.89
CA GLU A 355 -2.20 -7.90 -49.56
C GLU A 355 -1.24 -8.45 -48.49
N PRO A 356 -0.95 -7.68 -47.42
CA PRO A 356 -0.05 -8.14 -46.37
C PRO A 356 -0.56 -9.44 -45.74
N ILE A 357 0.34 -10.41 -45.52
CA ILE A 357 -0.02 -11.74 -45.03
C ILE A 357 -0.09 -11.72 -43.50
N PRO A 358 -1.23 -12.08 -42.88
CA PRO A 358 -1.39 -12.04 -41.43
C PRO A 358 -0.59 -13.15 -40.74
N VAL A 359 -0.04 -12.86 -39.56
CA VAL A 359 0.62 -13.85 -38.70
C VAL A 359 -0.45 -14.73 -38.05
N LYS A 360 -0.36 -16.06 -38.18
CA LYS A 360 -1.36 -16.98 -37.63
C LYS A 360 -0.88 -17.78 -36.42
N ASN A 361 -1.85 -18.30 -35.67
CA ASN A 361 -1.59 -19.18 -34.53
C ASN A 361 -0.83 -20.45 -34.96
N LYS A 362 0.12 -20.89 -34.13
CA LYS A 362 0.98 -22.09 -34.29
C LYS A 362 1.94 -22.04 -35.48
N GLU A 363 2.07 -20.91 -36.17
CA GLU A 363 3.11 -20.74 -37.20
C GLU A 363 4.48 -20.51 -36.56
N PHE A 364 5.53 -20.93 -37.28
CA PHE A 364 6.90 -20.55 -36.93
C PHE A 364 7.23 -19.19 -37.51
N ILE A 365 7.82 -18.35 -36.67
CA ILE A 365 8.26 -17.00 -37.00
C ILE A 365 9.72 -16.83 -36.60
N LYS A 366 10.38 -15.84 -37.21
CA LYS A 366 11.65 -15.29 -36.76
C LYS A 366 11.41 -13.86 -36.30
N LEU A 367 12.10 -13.46 -35.23
CA LEU A 367 12.07 -12.11 -34.72
C LEU A 367 13.43 -11.48 -34.99
N ARG A 368 13.48 -10.54 -35.95
CA ARG A 368 14.69 -9.80 -36.26
C ARG A 368 14.69 -8.47 -35.52
N HIS A 369 15.73 -8.21 -34.74
CA HIS A 369 15.91 -6.93 -34.10
C HIS A 369 16.15 -5.85 -35.16
N ARG A 370 15.32 -4.80 -35.17
CA ARG A 370 15.29 -3.82 -36.27
C ARG A 370 16.60 -3.07 -36.42
N VAL A 371 17.23 -2.68 -35.31
CA VAL A 371 18.43 -1.83 -35.33
C VAL A 371 19.69 -2.62 -35.64
N SER A 372 19.91 -3.77 -34.97
CA SER A 372 21.11 -4.59 -35.18
C SER A 372 21.01 -5.57 -36.35
N GLY A 373 19.80 -5.83 -36.87
CA GLY A 373 19.55 -6.83 -37.92
C GLY A 373 19.68 -8.27 -37.45
N LYS A 374 19.96 -8.52 -36.18
CA LYS A 374 20.19 -9.86 -35.61
C LYS A 374 18.89 -10.60 -35.28
N LEU A 375 18.93 -11.93 -35.32
CA LEU A 375 17.77 -12.78 -35.01
C LEU A 375 17.76 -13.20 -33.54
N LEU A 376 16.57 -13.21 -32.93
CA LEU A 376 16.34 -13.75 -31.59
C LEU A 376 16.60 -15.26 -31.58
N ARG A 377 17.51 -15.70 -30.71
CA ARG A 377 17.97 -17.07 -30.57
C ARG A 377 17.80 -17.56 -29.13
N SER A 378 17.53 -18.85 -28.95
CA SER A 378 17.82 -19.53 -27.68
C SER A 378 19.00 -20.48 -27.86
N SER A 379 19.89 -20.55 -26.87
CA SER A 379 21.08 -21.40 -26.88
C SER A 379 21.08 -22.38 -25.70
N ASN A 380 22.02 -23.32 -25.69
CA ASN A 380 22.26 -24.19 -24.52
C ASN A 380 23.11 -23.52 -23.43
N ALA A 381 23.49 -22.25 -23.61
CA ALA A 381 24.19 -21.52 -22.56
C ALA A 381 23.24 -21.26 -21.37
N LYS A 382 23.82 -21.16 -20.17
CA LYS A 382 23.06 -20.79 -18.98
C LYS A 382 22.76 -19.29 -18.96
N PRO A 383 21.55 -18.86 -18.59
CA PRO A 383 21.27 -17.46 -18.34
C PRO A 383 22.16 -16.87 -17.24
N PRO A 384 22.39 -15.54 -17.27
CA PRO A 384 23.33 -14.87 -16.38
C PRO A 384 22.89 -14.79 -14.91
N VAL A 385 21.59 -14.88 -14.60
CA VAL A 385 21.07 -14.75 -13.23
C VAL A 385 20.30 -16.02 -12.83
N SER A 386 19.46 -16.54 -13.74
CA SER A 386 18.69 -17.76 -13.49
C SER A 386 19.49 -18.99 -13.94
N GLU A 387 20.29 -19.55 -13.04
CA GLU A 387 21.26 -20.61 -13.36
C GLU A 387 20.72 -22.05 -13.22
N GLN A 388 19.40 -22.27 -13.17
CA GLN A 388 18.87 -23.63 -13.07
C GLN A 388 19.18 -24.42 -14.36
N ASP A 389 19.37 -25.74 -14.27
CA ASP A 389 19.85 -26.55 -15.41
C ASP A 389 18.86 -26.60 -16.60
N TYR A 390 17.58 -26.33 -16.33
CA TYR A 390 16.53 -26.25 -17.35
C TYR A 390 16.36 -24.84 -17.94
N ASP A 391 17.11 -23.86 -17.44
CA ASP A 391 17.10 -22.48 -17.93
C ASP A 391 18.11 -22.33 -19.07
N LYS A 392 17.64 -21.75 -20.18
CA LYS A 392 18.43 -21.54 -21.39
C LYS A 392 18.53 -20.07 -21.73
N GLU A 393 19.73 -19.63 -22.07
CA GLU A 393 20.01 -18.25 -22.45
C GLU A 393 19.28 -17.87 -23.75
N VAL A 394 18.82 -16.62 -23.80
CA VAL A 394 18.22 -16.00 -24.99
C VAL A 394 19.09 -14.82 -25.40
N ALA A 395 19.48 -14.79 -26.67
CA ALA A 395 20.41 -13.81 -27.20
C ALA A 395 20.03 -13.43 -28.65
N CYS A 396 20.78 -12.50 -29.23
CA CYS A 396 20.65 -12.10 -30.64
C CYS A 396 21.91 -12.52 -31.43
N THR A 397 21.71 -13.20 -32.56
CA THR A 397 22.81 -13.74 -33.40
C THR A 397 22.69 -13.36 -34.88
N GLY A 398 23.77 -13.59 -35.62
CA GLY A 398 23.88 -13.36 -37.06
C GLY A 398 24.01 -11.89 -37.45
N ASP A 399 23.44 -11.54 -38.59
CA ASP A 399 23.35 -10.20 -39.16
C ASP A 399 22.03 -10.06 -39.95
N SER A 400 21.85 -8.96 -40.68
CA SER A 400 20.65 -8.70 -41.48
C SER A 400 20.41 -9.70 -42.61
N GLU A 401 21.45 -10.37 -43.11
CA GLU A 401 21.36 -11.35 -44.21
C GLU A 401 21.22 -12.79 -43.68
N TYR A 402 21.56 -13.01 -42.41
CA TYR A 402 21.44 -14.31 -41.76
C TYR A 402 19.98 -14.79 -41.75
N LYS A 403 19.77 -15.96 -42.36
CA LYS A 403 18.43 -16.54 -42.55
C LYS A 403 17.87 -17.24 -41.30
N GLY A 404 18.73 -17.57 -40.33
CA GLY A 404 18.37 -18.33 -39.13
C GLY A 404 18.28 -19.84 -39.37
N ASN A 405 18.44 -20.60 -38.29
CA ASN A 405 18.30 -22.05 -38.20
C ASN A 405 17.22 -22.40 -37.17
N ALA A 406 17.22 -23.64 -36.66
CA ALA A 406 16.23 -24.10 -35.67
C ALA A 406 16.25 -23.29 -34.36
N ASP A 407 17.40 -22.81 -33.92
CA ASP A 407 17.55 -22.06 -32.67
C ASP A 407 16.96 -20.63 -32.72
N GLU A 408 16.76 -20.09 -33.92
CA GLU A 408 16.14 -18.78 -34.17
C GLU A 408 14.66 -18.85 -34.57
N LEU A 409 14.11 -20.07 -34.69
CA LEU A 409 12.71 -20.30 -35.04
C LEU A 409 11.84 -20.43 -33.79
N TRP A 410 10.82 -19.58 -33.72
CA TRP A 410 9.88 -19.53 -32.60
C TRP A 410 8.47 -19.83 -33.07
N ARG A 411 7.81 -20.83 -32.48
CA ARG A 411 6.40 -21.09 -32.71
C ARG A 411 5.59 -20.12 -31.89
N ILE A 412 4.77 -19.30 -32.55
CA ILE A 412 3.84 -18.40 -31.88
C ILE A 412 2.57 -19.15 -31.50
N LYS A 413 2.21 -19.17 -30.22
CA LYS A 413 1.05 -19.92 -29.72
C LYS A 413 0.13 -19.00 -28.94
N PHE A 414 -1.08 -18.80 -29.45
CA PHE A 414 -2.07 -17.92 -28.82
C PHE A 414 -2.68 -18.63 -27.61
N ILE A 415 -2.61 -17.99 -26.43
CA ILE A 415 -3.07 -18.55 -25.16
C ILE A 415 -4.34 -17.84 -24.68
N ARG A 416 -4.33 -16.49 -24.65
CA ARG A 416 -5.48 -15.68 -24.22
C ARG A 416 -5.85 -14.67 -25.30
N GLY A 417 -7.08 -14.18 -25.22
CA GLY A 417 -7.66 -13.27 -26.21
C GLY A 417 -8.44 -14.00 -27.30
N LYS A 418 -9.55 -13.39 -27.73
CA LYS A 418 -10.35 -13.83 -28.87
C LYS A 418 -10.72 -12.61 -29.70
N THR A 419 -10.63 -12.74 -31.01
CA THR A 419 -10.94 -11.66 -31.96
C THR A 419 -11.94 -12.17 -32.99
N GLY A 420 -12.56 -11.23 -33.72
CA GLY A 420 -13.38 -11.57 -34.88
C GLY A 420 -12.58 -12.16 -36.06
N TYR A 421 -11.26 -11.96 -36.05
CA TYR A 421 -10.32 -12.42 -37.06
C TYR A 421 -9.78 -13.80 -36.67
N ARG A 422 -10.47 -14.87 -37.12
CA ARG A 422 -10.13 -16.24 -36.75
C ARG A 422 -8.67 -16.54 -37.06
N GLU A 423 -7.92 -16.91 -36.01
CA GLU A 423 -6.53 -17.37 -36.04
C GLU A 423 -5.45 -16.33 -36.37
N SER A 424 -5.79 -15.06 -36.61
CA SER A 424 -4.80 -14.00 -36.86
C SER A 424 -4.33 -13.31 -35.58
N LEU A 425 -3.05 -12.96 -35.51
CA LEU A 425 -2.47 -12.19 -34.41
C LEU A 425 -3.04 -10.76 -34.41
N SER A 426 -3.61 -10.33 -33.30
CA SER A 426 -4.17 -9.00 -33.12
C SER A 426 -3.44 -8.30 -31.97
N PRO A 427 -2.94 -7.06 -32.17
CA PRO A 427 -2.28 -6.31 -31.12
C PRO A 427 -3.17 -6.15 -29.89
N VAL A 428 -2.56 -6.08 -28.70
CA VAL A 428 -3.21 -5.85 -27.39
C VAL A 428 -4.13 -6.98 -26.91
N ILE A 429 -4.91 -7.61 -27.80
CA ILE A 429 -5.94 -8.58 -27.44
C ILE A 429 -5.34 -9.97 -27.24
N ILE A 430 -4.47 -10.41 -28.15
CA ILE A 430 -3.92 -11.77 -28.13
C ILE A 430 -2.65 -11.80 -27.30
N GLU A 431 -2.70 -12.59 -26.22
CA GLU A 431 -1.54 -12.96 -25.43
C GLU A 431 -1.02 -14.32 -25.92
N PHE A 432 0.26 -14.37 -26.29
CA PHE A 432 0.89 -15.53 -26.90
C PHE A 432 2.16 -15.95 -26.16
N GLN A 433 2.52 -17.22 -26.35
CA GLN A 433 3.82 -17.80 -26.01
C GLN A 433 4.70 -17.90 -27.26
N LEU A 434 6.01 -17.87 -27.06
CA LEU A 434 7.01 -18.18 -28.09
C LEU A 434 7.75 -19.45 -27.67
N GLU A 435 7.48 -20.56 -28.35
CA GLU A 435 8.16 -21.86 -28.12
C GLU A 435 9.33 -21.98 -29.10
N ASN A 436 10.55 -22.13 -28.61
CA ASN A 436 11.74 -22.28 -29.45
C ASN A 436 11.81 -23.67 -30.09
N LYS A 437 12.07 -23.74 -31.41
CA LYS A 437 12.13 -25.01 -32.15
C LYS A 437 13.40 -25.81 -31.85
N GLY A 438 14.56 -25.17 -31.84
CA GLY A 438 15.85 -25.83 -31.64
C GLY A 438 16.05 -26.33 -30.22
N GLN A 439 15.60 -25.55 -29.24
CA GLN A 439 15.82 -25.82 -27.82
C GLN A 439 14.65 -26.47 -27.10
N GLY A 440 13.44 -26.47 -27.68
CA GLY A 440 12.25 -27.08 -27.07
C GLY A 440 11.74 -26.38 -25.81
N CYS A 441 12.15 -25.12 -25.58
CA CYS A 441 11.81 -24.33 -24.39
C CYS A 441 10.86 -23.18 -24.76
N THR A 442 10.30 -22.50 -23.75
CA THR A 442 9.41 -21.34 -23.97
C THR A 442 10.02 -20.05 -23.47
N LEU A 443 9.94 -18.98 -24.26
CA LEU A 443 10.40 -17.64 -23.88
C LEU A 443 9.68 -17.16 -22.62
N LEU A 444 10.45 -16.68 -21.66
CA LEU A 444 9.99 -16.29 -20.33
C LEU A 444 10.72 -15.04 -19.86
N SER A 445 10.04 -14.23 -19.05
CA SER A 445 10.69 -13.21 -18.23
C SER A 445 10.06 -13.12 -16.83
N HIS A 446 10.74 -12.45 -15.94
CA HIS A 446 10.45 -12.34 -14.50
C HIS A 446 10.96 -11.01 -13.96
N ASP A 447 10.84 -10.82 -12.64
CA ASP A 447 11.21 -9.57 -11.98
C ASP A 447 12.70 -9.50 -11.61
N LEU A 448 13.53 -10.48 -12.02
CA LEU A 448 14.97 -10.44 -11.80
C LEU A 448 15.65 -9.53 -12.83
N ARG A 449 16.59 -8.72 -12.35
CA ARG A 449 17.36 -7.78 -13.16
C ARG A 449 18.74 -8.37 -13.43
N LEU A 450 19.29 -8.07 -14.61
CA LEU A 450 20.69 -8.31 -14.90
C LEU A 450 21.58 -7.45 -13.99
N PRO A 451 22.84 -7.84 -13.75
CA PRO A 451 23.80 -7.00 -13.04
C PRO A 451 24.13 -5.71 -13.82
N ASP A 452 24.96 -4.85 -13.25
CA ASP A 452 25.34 -3.54 -13.81
C ASP A 452 25.80 -3.60 -15.28
N TRP A 453 26.43 -4.70 -15.69
CA TRP A 453 26.88 -4.88 -17.09
C TRP A 453 25.76 -5.09 -18.10
N GLY A 454 24.56 -5.48 -17.63
CA GLY A 454 23.32 -5.56 -18.40
C GLY A 454 22.35 -4.44 -18.05
N PHE A 455 22.88 -3.32 -17.52
CA PHE A 455 22.15 -2.08 -17.25
C PHE A 455 20.94 -2.23 -16.32
N GLU A 456 20.93 -3.25 -15.46
CA GLU A 456 19.80 -3.55 -14.55
C GLU A 456 18.44 -3.75 -15.25
N GLN A 457 18.47 -4.12 -16.53
CA GLN A 457 17.30 -4.48 -17.32
C GLN A 457 16.79 -5.86 -16.90
N GLN A 458 15.53 -6.19 -17.21
CA GLN A 458 14.99 -7.50 -16.82
C GLN A 458 15.61 -8.61 -17.65
N GLU A 459 15.90 -9.74 -17.00
CA GLU A 459 16.39 -10.92 -17.69
C GLU A 459 15.27 -11.57 -18.53
N VAL A 460 15.65 -12.01 -19.73
CA VAL A 460 14.84 -12.82 -20.64
C VAL A 460 15.56 -14.14 -20.84
N LEU A 461 14.82 -15.23 -20.71
CA LEU A 461 15.37 -16.58 -20.84
C LEU A 461 14.34 -17.52 -21.50
N CYS A 462 14.74 -18.76 -21.74
CA CYS A 462 13.91 -19.80 -22.30
C CYS A 462 13.89 -21.01 -21.35
N VAL A 463 12.70 -21.47 -20.96
CA VAL A 463 12.52 -22.43 -19.85
C VAL A 463 11.68 -23.63 -20.27
N ASP A 464 12.01 -24.82 -19.76
CA ASP A 464 11.19 -26.04 -19.86
C ASP A 464 11.20 -26.89 -18.55
N PRO A 465 10.06 -27.12 -17.86
CA PRO A 465 8.73 -26.63 -18.16
C PRO A 465 8.52 -25.18 -17.70
N PRO A 466 7.86 -24.33 -18.50
CA PRO A 466 7.65 -22.94 -18.14
C PRO A 466 6.47 -22.73 -17.19
N THR A 467 6.53 -21.67 -16.37
CA THR A 467 5.35 -21.14 -15.68
C THR A 467 4.53 -20.28 -16.63
N LEU A 468 3.31 -20.71 -16.98
CA LEU A 468 2.45 -20.07 -17.99
C LEU A 468 2.37 -18.53 -17.85
N GLU A 469 2.06 -18.01 -16.67
CA GLU A 469 1.88 -16.56 -16.45
C GLU A 469 3.11 -15.69 -16.75
N ARG A 470 4.32 -16.29 -16.77
CA ARG A 470 5.59 -15.59 -17.04
C ARG A 470 6.05 -15.71 -18.50
N THR A 471 5.27 -16.40 -19.33
CA THR A 471 5.58 -16.63 -20.75
C THR A 471 4.66 -15.87 -21.69
N LEU A 472 3.74 -15.07 -21.16
CA LEU A 472 2.73 -14.38 -21.94
C LEU A 472 3.27 -13.04 -22.42
N PHE A 473 3.34 -12.89 -23.73
CA PHE A 473 3.68 -11.64 -24.41
C PHE A 473 2.51 -11.21 -25.29
N TYR A 474 2.45 -9.92 -25.61
CA TYR A 474 1.51 -9.39 -26.58
C TYR A 474 2.18 -8.29 -27.42
N VAL A 475 1.68 -8.07 -28.64
CA VAL A 475 2.12 -6.95 -29.48
C VAL A 475 1.39 -5.69 -29.02
N GLU A 476 2.13 -4.68 -28.56
CA GLU A 476 1.55 -3.40 -28.13
C GLU A 476 1.35 -2.43 -29.31
N ARG A 477 2.35 -2.33 -30.19
CA ARG A 477 2.31 -1.49 -31.39
C ARG A 477 2.79 -2.28 -32.60
N SER A 478 2.20 -1.98 -33.76
CA SER A 478 2.58 -2.48 -35.07
C SER A 478 2.42 -1.35 -36.09
N ASN A 479 3.31 -1.28 -37.06
CA ASN A 479 3.36 -0.17 -38.03
C ASN A 479 2.59 -0.43 -39.35
N LEU A 480 2.26 -1.68 -39.66
CA LEU A 480 1.69 -2.05 -40.96
C LEU A 480 0.16 -2.16 -40.88
N TYR A 481 -0.53 -1.43 -41.75
CA TYR A 481 -1.99 -1.47 -41.89
C TYR A 481 -2.36 -2.13 -43.22
N SER A 482 -3.35 -3.01 -43.22
CA SER A 482 -3.85 -3.60 -44.46
C SER A 482 -4.52 -2.56 -45.36
N LYS A 483 -5.34 -1.68 -44.76
CA LYS A 483 -6.07 -0.60 -45.44
C LYS A 483 -6.16 0.62 -44.53
N PRO A 484 -6.29 1.84 -45.08
CA PRO A 484 -6.59 3.03 -44.28
C PRO A 484 -7.87 2.78 -43.45
N GLY A 485 -7.80 3.00 -42.13
CA GLY A 485 -8.95 2.80 -41.23
C GLY A 485 -9.09 1.43 -40.57
N ALA A 486 -8.16 0.49 -40.84
CA ALA A 486 -8.12 -0.83 -40.20
C ALA A 486 -7.58 -0.75 -38.75
N PHE A 487 -8.35 -0.12 -37.87
CA PHE A 487 -7.97 0.13 -36.48
C PHE A 487 -8.61 -0.87 -35.52
N LEU A 488 -7.87 -1.17 -34.44
CA LEU A 488 -8.40 -1.92 -33.32
C LEU A 488 -9.56 -1.16 -32.66
N ARG A 489 -10.74 -1.79 -32.56
CA ARG A 489 -11.91 -1.23 -31.88
C ARG A 489 -12.07 -1.85 -30.50
N TYR A 490 -12.03 -1.02 -29.46
CA TYR A 490 -12.35 -1.45 -28.10
C TYR A 490 -13.88 -1.56 -27.90
N PRO A 491 -14.37 -2.59 -27.18
CA PRO A 491 -15.79 -2.75 -26.93
C PRO A 491 -16.35 -1.60 -26.08
N ARG A 492 -17.56 -1.15 -26.38
CA ARG A 492 -18.27 -0.15 -25.57
C ARG A 492 -18.82 -0.82 -24.31
N GLU A 493 -18.15 -0.58 -23.18
CA GLU A 493 -18.55 -1.13 -21.87
C GLU A 493 -19.28 -0.10 -21.02
N TRP A 494 -20.12 -0.60 -20.09
CA TRP A 494 -20.78 0.21 -19.06
C TRP A 494 -19.73 0.87 -18.15
N SER A 495 -19.99 2.11 -17.73
CA SER A 495 -19.03 2.91 -16.96
C SER A 495 -18.53 2.22 -15.69
N VAL A 496 -19.41 1.52 -14.98
CA VAL A 496 -19.07 0.80 -13.74
C VAL A 496 -18.10 -0.37 -14.00
N ILE A 497 -18.35 -1.15 -15.05
CA ILE A 497 -17.49 -2.29 -15.43
C ILE A 497 -16.13 -1.78 -15.88
N ARG A 498 -16.11 -0.71 -16.68
CA ARG A 498 -14.88 -0.04 -17.12
C ARG A 498 -14.07 0.44 -15.92
N PHE A 499 -14.69 1.19 -15.01
CA PHE A 499 -14.01 1.67 -13.82
C PHE A 499 -13.48 0.51 -12.96
N ALA A 500 -14.26 -0.55 -12.74
CA ALA A 500 -13.79 -1.70 -11.96
C ALA A 500 -12.54 -2.34 -12.56
N LYS A 501 -12.45 -2.48 -13.89
CA LYS A 501 -11.25 -2.97 -14.57
C LYS A 501 -10.06 -2.04 -14.40
N LEU A 502 -10.25 -0.74 -14.63
CA LEU A 502 -9.21 0.28 -14.46
C LEU A 502 -8.71 0.36 -13.02
N PHE A 503 -9.62 0.26 -12.05
CA PHE A 503 -9.31 0.26 -10.62
C PHE A 503 -8.48 -0.96 -10.21
N VAL A 504 -8.88 -2.16 -10.62
CA VAL A 504 -8.13 -3.40 -10.33
C VAL A 504 -6.74 -3.35 -10.99
N GLU A 505 -6.67 -2.92 -12.25
CA GLU A 505 -5.40 -2.75 -12.94
C GLU A 505 -4.50 -1.75 -12.20
N TYR A 506 -5.03 -0.58 -11.85
CA TYR A 506 -4.28 0.44 -11.12
C TYR A 506 -3.74 -0.11 -9.80
N LEU A 507 -4.54 -0.80 -8.99
CA LEU A 507 -4.09 -1.37 -7.71
C LEU A 507 -2.95 -2.37 -7.89
N LEU A 508 -3.06 -3.27 -8.87
CA LEU A 508 -2.02 -4.26 -9.15
C LEU A 508 -0.73 -3.58 -9.63
N LYS A 509 -0.83 -2.57 -10.49
CA LYS A 509 0.30 -1.80 -11.00
C LYS A 509 0.91 -0.91 -9.92
N GLN A 510 0.11 -0.36 -9.00
CA GLN A 510 0.58 0.43 -7.85
C GLN A 510 1.43 -0.42 -6.90
N ILE A 511 0.95 -1.61 -6.52
CA ILE A 511 1.74 -2.54 -5.67
C ILE A 511 3.05 -2.89 -6.37
N LYS A 512 2.99 -3.21 -7.67
CA LYS A 512 4.19 -3.57 -8.42
C LYS A 512 5.15 -2.39 -8.61
N TYR A 513 4.65 -1.19 -8.86
CA TYR A 513 5.45 0.03 -8.96
C TYR A 513 6.25 0.31 -7.68
N ASP A 514 5.61 0.11 -6.52
CA ASP A 514 6.24 0.33 -5.21
C ASP A 514 7.49 -0.54 -5.03
N TYR A 515 7.36 -1.87 -5.19
CA TYR A 515 8.50 -2.77 -4.96
C TYR A 515 9.49 -2.86 -6.12
N TYR A 516 9.04 -2.74 -7.37
CA TYR A 516 9.85 -3.06 -8.54
C TYR A 516 10.59 -1.84 -9.12
N VAL A 517 9.99 -0.65 -9.02
CA VAL A 517 10.54 0.58 -9.63
C VAL A 517 10.96 1.59 -8.59
N LYS A 518 10.08 1.95 -7.65
CA LYS A 518 10.35 3.08 -6.75
C LYS A 518 11.34 2.72 -5.65
N ASN A 519 11.16 1.57 -5.00
CA ASN A 519 11.88 1.23 -3.77
C ASN A 519 12.82 0.03 -3.89
N TYR A 520 13.07 -0.51 -5.09
CA TYR A 520 13.87 -1.74 -5.25
C TYR A 520 15.33 -1.64 -4.77
N LYS A 521 15.92 -0.43 -4.78
CA LYS A 521 17.27 -0.12 -4.27
C LYS A 521 17.28 0.45 -2.85
N GLN A 522 16.11 0.81 -2.33
CA GLN A 522 16.04 1.51 -1.05
C GLN A 522 16.13 0.49 0.08
N THR A 523 17.11 0.70 0.95
CA THR A 523 17.24 -0.02 2.22
C THR A 523 16.89 0.93 3.35
N GLY A 524 16.15 0.41 4.32
CA GLY A 524 15.72 1.12 5.50
C GLY A 524 16.87 1.38 6.46
N ASP A 525 16.74 2.44 7.25
CA ASP A 525 17.81 2.88 8.14
C ASP A 525 18.11 1.86 9.24
N VAL A 526 17.06 1.22 9.75
CA VAL A 526 17.11 0.34 10.93
C VAL A 526 16.30 -0.92 10.63
N PRO A 527 16.86 -2.12 10.85
CA PRO A 527 16.13 -3.37 10.65
C PRO A 527 14.94 -3.45 11.63
N VAL A 528 13.83 -4.06 11.18
CA VAL A 528 12.54 -4.06 11.86
C VAL A 528 12.61 -4.66 13.27
N GLU A 529 13.47 -5.64 13.48
CA GLU A 529 13.67 -6.31 14.78
C GLU A 529 14.22 -5.34 15.83
N ARG A 530 14.98 -4.32 15.40
CA ARG A 530 15.56 -3.32 16.30
C ARG A 530 14.64 -2.13 16.57
N TRP A 531 13.51 -1.99 15.89
CA TRP A 531 12.61 -0.85 16.11
C TRP A 531 12.09 -0.78 17.55
N ILE A 532 11.79 -1.93 18.16
CA ILE A 532 11.37 -2.02 19.56
C ILE A 532 12.48 -1.54 20.49
N TRP A 533 13.72 -1.98 20.25
CA TRP A 533 14.86 -1.71 21.11
C TRP A 533 15.71 -0.54 20.61
N PHE A 534 15.12 0.35 19.81
CA PHE A 534 15.86 1.43 19.18
C PHE A 534 16.41 2.39 20.25
N THR A 535 17.72 2.63 20.19
CA THR A 535 18.41 3.54 21.10
C THR A 535 18.70 4.86 20.39
N HIS A 536 18.13 5.93 20.92
CA HIS A 536 18.42 7.31 20.59
C HIS A 536 19.70 7.82 21.25
N THR A 537 20.16 8.99 20.80
CA THR A 537 21.39 9.64 21.25
C THR A 537 21.30 10.13 22.70
N THR A 538 20.12 10.55 23.14
CA THR A 538 19.92 11.04 24.50
C THR A 538 19.27 9.98 25.40
N ASN A 539 19.70 9.92 26.67
CA ASN A 539 19.09 9.05 27.68
C ASN A 539 17.59 9.34 27.88
N PHE A 540 17.18 10.59 27.66
CA PHE A 540 15.78 10.98 27.72
C PHE A 540 14.94 10.30 26.64
N GLU A 541 15.38 10.35 25.38
CA GLU A 541 14.67 9.74 24.27
C GLU A 541 14.60 8.22 24.42
N ASN A 542 15.68 7.60 24.92
CA ASN A 542 15.70 6.17 25.28
C ASN A 542 14.65 5.84 26.34
N MET A 543 14.54 6.65 27.38
CA MET A 543 13.55 6.45 28.43
C MET A 543 12.12 6.63 27.90
N LEU A 544 11.90 7.66 27.07
CA LEU A 544 10.62 7.91 26.42
C LEU A 544 10.20 6.70 25.58
N TRP A 545 11.11 6.17 24.76
CA TRP A 545 10.87 5.06 23.84
C TRP A 545 10.65 3.72 24.54
N LEU A 546 11.44 3.41 25.59
CA LEU A 546 11.42 2.11 26.27
C LEU A 546 10.32 2.01 27.34
N SER A 547 9.88 3.13 27.93
CA SER A 547 8.87 3.11 29.00
C SER A 547 7.54 2.43 28.63
N PRO A 548 6.96 2.60 27.42
CA PRO A 548 5.70 1.94 27.05
C PRO A 548 5.89 0.45 26.78
N LEU A 549 7.10 0.06 26.35
CA LEU A 549 7.46 -1.34 26.15
C LEU A 549 7.57 -2.11 27.46
N LEU A 550 8.15 -1.49 28.50
CA LEU A 550 8.16 -2.06 29.85
C LEU A 550 6.73 -2.28 30.38
N CYS A 551 5.83 -1.31 30.16
CA CYS A 551 4.41 -1.47 30.52
C CYS A 551 3.74 -2.60 29.73
N SER A 552 4.08 -2.74 28.45
CA SER A 552 3.56 -3.82 27.59
C SER A 552 4.03 -5.19 28.05
N LEU A 553 5.31 -5.32 28.42
CA LEU A 553 5.88 -6.54 28.98
C LEU A 553 5.24 -6.89 30.34
N PHE A 554 5.05 -5.89 31.21
CA PHE A 554 4.32 -6.09 32.46
C PHE A 554 2.88 -6.59 32.23
N PHE A 555 2.17 -6.01 31.25
CA PHE A 555 0.83 -6.48 30.90
C PHE A 555 0.82 -7.93 30.39
N VAL A 556 1.81 -8.34 29.59
CA VAL A 556 1.96 -9.75 29.18
C VAL A 556 2.15 -10.66 30.39
N LEU A 557 2.97 -10.27 31.36
CA LEU A 557 3.14 -11.03 32.61
C LEU A 557 1.83 -11.14 33.40
N VAL A 558 1.02 -10.08 33.45
CA VAL A 558 -0.31 -10.12 34.09
C VAL A 558 -1.23 -11.11 33.37
N VAL A 559 -1.25 -11.11 32.04
CA VAL A 559 -2.06 -12.06 31.25
C VAL A 559 -1.57 -13.50 31.45
N LEU A 560 -0.26 -13.75 31.46
CA LEU A 560 0.31 -15.07 31.72
C LEU A 560 -0.02 -15.55 33.13
N HIS A 561 0.08 -14.67 34.13
CA HIS A 561 -0.34 -14.98 35.49
C HIS A 561 -1.83 -15.33 35.54
N ASP A 562 -2.70 -14.55 34.89
CA ASP A 562 -4.13 -14.85 34.82
C ASP A 562 -4.39 -16.21 34.16
N LEU A 563 -3.68 -16.54 33.07
CA LEU A 563 -3.82 -17.83 32.36
C LEU A 563 -3.36 -19.03 33.22
N THR A 564 -2.24 -18.88 33.93
CA THR A 564 -1.69 -19.94 34.80
C THR A 564 -2.51 -20.15 36.08
N THR A 565 -3.15 -19.10 36.58
CA THR A 565 -4.04 -19.16 37.75
C THR A 565 -5.51 -19.38 37.37
N TRP A 566 -5.83 -19.47 36.08
CA TRP A 566 -7.19 -19.64 35.62
C TRP A 566 -7.70 -21.04 35.96
N ASN A 567 -8.66 -21.10 36.89
CA ASN A 567 -9.33 -22.33 37.26
C ASN A 567 -10.76 -22.34 36.69
N PRO A 568 -11.06 -23.17 35.67
CA PRO A 568 -12.40 -23.24 35.07
C PRO A 568 -13.46 -23.79 36.04
N TRP A 569 -13.04 -24.43 37.13
CA TRP A 569 -13.92 -25.00 38.16
C TRP A 569 -14.13 -24.07 39.37
N SER A 570 -13.48 -22.90 39.38
CA SER A 570 -13.70 -21.90 40.43
C SER A 570 -15.12 -21.33 40.37
N PRO A 571 -15.78 -21.07 41.52
CA PRO A 571 -17.11 -20.48 41.52
C PRO A 571 -17.09 -19.11 40.85
N SER A 572 -18.11 -18.82 40.03
CA SER A 572 -18.18 -17.55 39.32
C SER A 572 -18.30 -16.38 40.30
N ASN A 573 -17.35 -15.44 40.25
CA ASN A 573 -17.40 -14.23 41.06
C ASN A 573 -18.64 -13.39 40.70
N GLU A 574 -19.51 -13.10 41.67
CA GLU A 574 -20.69 -12.26 41.45
C GLU A 574 -20.36 -10.76 41.35
N VAL A 575 -19.18 -10.36 41.85
CA VAL A 575 -18.72 -8.97 41.88
C VAL A 575 -17.34 -8.86 41.25
N ILE A 576 -17.23 -7.98 40.24
CA ILE A 576 -15.96 -7.65 39.58
C ILE A 576 -15.55 -6.23 39.96
N SER A 577 -14.26 -6.04 40.25
CA SER A 577 -13.67 -4.71 40.43
C SER A 577 -13.61 -3.96 39.11
N CYS A 578 -14.28 -2.81 39.02
CA CYS A 578 -14.41 -2.04 37.77
C CYS A 578 -13.05 -1.60 37.21
N ASN A 579 -12.16 -1.09 38.06
CA ASN A 579 -10.84 -0.60 37.63
C ASN A 579 -9.98 -1.71 37.02
N LYS A 580 -10.00 -2.92 37.60
CA LYS A 580 -9.26 -4.08 37.06
C LYS A 580 -9.82 -4.54 35.72
N TYR A 581 -11.15 -4.57 35.58
CA TYR A 581 -11.80 -4.94 34.33
C TYR A 581 -11.46 -3.95 33.21
N LEU A 582 -11.61 -2.66 33.48
CA LEU A 582 -11.31 -1.59 32.52
C LEU A 582 -9.82 -1.59 32.10
N TYR A 583 -8.92 -1.77 33.07
CA TYR A 583 -7.49 -1.92 32.82
C TYR A 583 -7.21 -3.07 31.84
N LYS A 584 -7.69 -4.29 32.15
CA LYS A 584 -7.46 -5.46 31.31
C LYS A 584 -8.06 -5.30 29.92
N GLU A 585 -9.28 -4.78 29.82
CA GLU A 585 -9.97 -4.62 28.55
C GLU A 585 -9.26 -3.60 27.65
N ASN A 586 -8.92 -2.42 28.16
CA ASN A 586 -8.28 -1.38 27.36
C ASN A 586 -6.82 -1.73 27.02
N CYS A 587 -6.07 -2.32 27.95
CA CYS A 587 -4.72 -2.80 27.65
C CYS A 587 -4.73 -3.93 26.62
N MET A 588 -5.70 -4.85 26.65
CA MET A 588 -5.84 -5.88 25.61
C MET A 588 -6.13 -5.27 24.23
N LYS A 589 -7.04 -4.28 24.15
CA LYS A 589 -7.33 -3.55 22.90
C LYS A 589 -6.07 -2.92 22.32
N SER A 590 -5.33 -2.18 23.14
CA SER A 590 -4.09 -1.50 22.76
C SER A 590 -2.96 -2.47 22.40
N PHE A 591 -2.80 -3.56 23.17
CA PHE A 591 -1.78 -4.58 22.92
C PHE A 591 -2.02 -5.31 21.60
N LEU A 592 -3.27 -5.73 21.35
CA LEU A 592 -3.65 -6.35 20.08
C LEU A 592 -3.39 -5.40 18.90
N GLY A 593 -3.74 -4.12 19.05
CA GLY A 593 -3.47 -3.11 18.04
C GLY A 593 -1.98 -2.96 17.77
N TRP A 594 -1.16 -2.81 18.82
CA TRP A 594 0.31 -2.75 18.71
C TRP A 594 0.88 -3.98 18.00
N LEU A 595 0.44 -5.19 18.40
CA LEU A 595 0.91 -6.44 17.82
C LEU A 595 0.61 -6.49 16.30
N LEU A 596 -0.61 -6.15 15.90
CA LEU A 596 -1.00 -6.18 14.47
C LEU A 596 -0.21 -5.17 13.63
N HIS A 597 -0.02 -3.94 14.12
CA HIS A 597 0.71 -2.89 13.40
C HIS A 597 2.22 -3.15 13.34
N TYR A 598 2.81 -3.83 14.34
CA TYR A 598 4.22 -4.20 14.31
C TYR A 598 4.48 -5.47 13.48
N HIS A 599 3.66 -6.51 13.67
CA HIS A 599 3.88 -7.84 13.08
C HIS A 599 3.90 -7.84 11.55
N ILE A 600 3.11 -6.98 10.90
CA ILE A 600 3.07 -6.92 9.44
C ILE A 600 4.44 -6.57 8.83
N PHE A 601 5.23 -5.72 9.49
CA PHE A 601 6.55 -5.33 9.01
C PHE A 601 7.57 -6.45 9.12
N THR A 602 7.47 -7.32 10.15
CA THR A 602 8.34 -8.49 10.29
C THR A 602 8.13 -9.55 9.20
N LYS A 603 6.99 -9.51 8.52
CA LYS A 603 6.66 -10.40 7.39
C LYS A 603 6.95 -9.78 6.03
N SER A 604 7.31 -8.51 5.99
CA SER A 604 7.65 -7.84 4.73
C SER A 604 8.95 -8.42 4.18
N LYS A 605 8.96 -8.74 2.89
CA LYS A 605 10.19 -9.10 2.17
C LYS A 605 10.95 -7.86 1.68
N HIS A 606 10.35 -6.68 1.79
CA HIS A 606 10.97 -5.44 1.34
C HIS A 606 11.88 -4.89 2.42
N GLU A 607 13.04 -4.37 1.99
CA GLU A 607 14.05 -3.78 2.87
C GLU A 607 13.85 -2.26 3.05
N ASN A 608 12.94 -1.63 2.31
CA ASN A 608 12.65 -0.18 2.32
C ASN A 608 11.78 0.27 3.51
N LEU A 609 12.04 -0.26 4.71
CA LEU A 609 11.24 0.00 5.90
C LEU A 609 11.94 0.99 6.83
N TYR A 610 11.25 2.09 7.15
CA TYR A 610 11.79 3.18 7.95
C TYR A 610 11.21 3.17 9.37
N LEU A 611 12.00 3.59 10.35
CA LEU A 611 11.59 3.62 11.77
C LEU A 611 10.29 4.42 12.01
N VAL A 612 10.04 5.45 11.19
CA VAL A 612 8.81 6.26 11.20
C VAL A 612 7.54 5.40 11.09
N GLN A 613 7.59 4.28 10.37
CA GLN A 613 6.45 3.38 10.21
C GLN A 613 6.05 2.68 11.52
N TYR A 614 6.89 2.72 12.55
CA TYR A 614 6.58 2.23 13.89
C TYR A 614 5.73 3.20 14.73
N LEU A 615 5.59 4.47 14.33
CA LEU A 615 4.82 5.49 15.09
C LEU A 615 3.38 5.07 15.46
N PRO A 616 2.58 4.45 14.55
CA PRO A 616 1.25 3.93 14.89
C PRO A 616 1.29 2.88 16.02
N SER A 617 2.21 1.92 15.93
CA SER A 617 2.42 0.89 16.94
C SER A 617 2.85 1.51 18.27
N TYR A 618 3.83 2.43 18.22
CA TYR A 618 4.32 3.15 19.39
C TYR A 618 3.18 3.90 20.10
N LEU A 619 2.31 4.59 19.35
CA LEU A 619 1.14 5.25 19.92
C LEU A 619 0.22 4.26 20.67
N LEU A 620 -0.04 3.09 20.12
CA LEU A 620 -0.87 2.08 20.79
C LEU A 620 -0.21 1.53 22.06
N SER A 621 1.12 1.37 22.07
CA SER A 621 1.87 1.03 23.29
C SER A 621 1.81 2.14 24.35
N LEU A 622 1.80 3.41 23.94
CA LEU A 622 1.60 4.55 24.86
C LEU A 622 0.20 4.55 25.48
N PHE A 623 -0.84 4.18 24.74
CA PHE A 623 -2.18 4.01 25.33
C PHE A 623 -2.19 2.90 26.40
N LEU A 624 -1.50 1.79 26.13
CA LEU A 624 -1.35 0.71 27.12
C LEU A 624 -0.62 1.21 28.38
N ALA A 625 0.46 1.98 28.21
CA ALA A 625 1.19 2.59 29.32
C ALA A 625 0.30 3.55 30.13
N ALA A 626 -0.49 4.40 29.46
CA ALA A 626 -1.43 5.31 30.10
C ALA A 626 -2.47 4.56 30.94
N HIS A 627 -3.02 3.47 30.43
CA HIS A 627 -3.96 2.63 31.18
C HIS A 627 -3.31 1.92 32.37
N SER A 628 -2.06 1.49 32.23
CA SER A 628 -1.27 0.88 33.32
C SER A 628 -0.99 1.87 34.44
N LEU A 629 -0.52 3.07 34.10
CA LEU A 629 -0.30 4.14 35.07
C LEU A 629 -1.61 4.56 35.76
N ASN A 630 -2.71 4.63 35.02
CA ASN A 630 -4.02 4.97 35.59
C ASN A 630 -4.53 3.90 36.56
N PHE A 631 -4.29 2.63 36.25
CA PHE A 631 -4.62 1.54 37.18
C PHE A 631 -3.82 1.65 38.48
N LEU A 632 -2.50 1.88 38.40
CA LEU A 632 -1.64 2.09 39.57
C LEU A 632 -2.06 3.32 40.39
N TRP A 633 -2.41 4.41 39.71
CA TRP A 633 -2.90 5.64 40.34
C TRP A 633 -4.18 5.39 41.18
N CYS A 634 -5.08 4.55 40.69
CA CYS A 634 -6.35 4.26 41.36
C CYS A 634 -6.31 3.10 42.37
N HIS A 635 -5.25 2.28 42.40
CA HIS A 635 -5.22 1.05 43.21
C HIS A 635 -4.88 1.29 44.70
N GLY A 636 -4.10 2.32 45.03
CA GLY A 636 -3.72 2.64 46.42
C GLY A 636 -2.81 3.87 46.54
N ARG A 637 -2.64 4.40 47.77
CA ARG A 637 -1.81 5.62 48.01
C ARG A 637 -0.34 5.43 47.67
N PHE A 638 0.21 4.24 47.93
CA PHE A 638 1.60 3.91 47.64
C PHE A 638 1.84 3.71 46.13
N SER A 639 0.94 3.03 45.43
CA SER A 639 1.01 2.90 43.97
C SER A 639 0.75 4.23 43.26
N ALA A 640 -0.09 5.10 43.84
CA ALA A 640 -0.28 6.47 43.39
C ALA A 640 1.02 7.29 43.53
N LEU A 641 1.73 7.17 44.66
CA LEU A 641 3.05 7.79 44.85
C LEU A 641 4.06 7.30 43.80
N ILE A 642 4.12 5.99 43.52
CA ILE A 642 5.00 5.45 42.47
C ILE A 642 4.63 6.04 41.10
N SER A 643 3.34 6.04 40.74
CA SER A 643 2.90 6.60 39.46
C SER A 643 3.15 8.11 39.38
N ALA A 644 3.03 8.84 40.50
CA ALA A 644 3.34 10.26 40.59
C ALA A 644 4.84 10.52 40.48
N SER A 645 5.68 9.68 41.09
CA SER A 645 7.15 9.76 40.99
C SER A 645 7.63 9.46 39.56
N ILE A 646 7.08 8.43 38.91
CA ILE A 646 7.37 8.14 37.50
C ILE A 646 6.95 9.34 36.65
N LEU A 647 5.71 9.82 36.80
CA LEU A 647 5.18 10.91 35.98
C LEU A 647 5.91 12.24 36.23
N CYS A 648 6.31 12.53 37.47
CA CYS A 648 7.13 13.68 37.83
C CYS A 648 8.54 13.56 37.24
N PHE A 649 9.17 12.39 37.31
CA PHE A 649 10.46 12.15 36.67
C PHE A 649 10.38 12.33 35.15
N MET A 650 9.38 11.72 34.49
CA MET A 650 9.20 11.88 33.04
C MET A 650 8.98 13.36 32.65
N LEU A 651 8.14 14.08 33.40
CA LEU A 651 7.88 15.51 33.14
C LEU A 651 9.09 16.40 33.42
N CYS A 652 9.81 16.18 34.52
CA CYS A 652 11.04 16.92 34.84
C CYS A 652 12.09 16.74 33.74
N VAL A 653 12.24 15.53 33.20
CA VAL A 653 13.20 15.28 32.11
C VAL A 653 12.73 15.91 30.79
N CYS A 654 11.43 15.92 30.49
CA CYS A 654 10.91 16.69 29.34
C CYS A 654 11.16 18.20 29.50
N MET A 655 10.96 18.75 30.70
CA MET A 655 11.13 20.18 30.98
C MET A 655 12.60 20.62 30.93
N LEU A 656 13.56 19.72 31.20
CA LEU A 656 15.00 19.99 31.04
C LEU A 656 15.44 20.15 29.57
N ARG A 657 14.60 19.80 28.60
CA ARG A 657 14.85 19.96 27.16
C ARG A 657 14.25 21.25 26.58
N LEU A 658 13.26 21.83 27.26
CA LEU A 658 12.70 23.16 26.93
C LEU A 658 13.73 24.24 27.31
#